data_AF-A0A3N5YUB7-F1
#
_entry.id   AF-A0A3N5YUB7-F1
#
_cell.length_a   1.000
_cell.length_b   1.000
_cell.length_c   1.000
_cell.angle_alpha   90.00
_cell.angle_beta   90.00
_cell.angle_gamma   90.00
#
_symmetry.space_group_name_H-M   'P 1'
#
loop_
_entity.id
_entity.type
_entity.pdbx_description
1 polymer ?
#
loop_
_entity_poly.entity_id
_entity_poly.type
_entity_poly.pdbx_seq_one_letter_code
_entity_poly.pdbx_strand_id
1 'polypeptide(L)'
;MIDTINPDRAGNWLSRAFLFSVVCCVLFLPGRAGSLMKQGQGSLVQVDSAVLKPSQGVLSPVLMQFVGRDVVLLPRNIEFRSEDNYSWFGKVQGDDRSSAVFTVSGRRIYGHVDFDGVSYEIEPTPGGHVLVESTAAPTPSPQPDAITPGDFDSRSLSDSVALQSSQEDGARIDLLVLYTQQFQDHYAGDVGTVIQHFIDVTNTAYQNSGISTRMRVVHTALYQESGAAEATDTCTAVSAIRGDSAVTQLRDTHSADLVTLLRLYQNGRPCGCGYVMNSVSSWFAGYAFSVVEVRLLSEANPYYCHSTTLAHETGHNLGCDHDLDHAGGSRAFPYSYGYDLPGLFATIMSYDSPTITYFSTPLVTYSGQPIGKDESQSEPADNARTINNTRVTAANFRYSPPADPRPTANSGPDQSVREGVPVSLDGSFSAPSTGGTLVHSWFQLSGPQVLLSSPTAARPTFTAPVLPSGTSQQLVFQLVVFESTTGSLPDTVTVNVLPHTFADVPVNHLFYSYVEKITARQVTAGCGPVNYCPDSGVTRAQMAIFLERSLRGSTFLPGSPTGMFADVGTGHWAAAWIEQLATDGITAGCGGGNYCPESVVTRAQMAVFLLKSKYGASYVPPSPTGVFGDVPMGHWAGGWIEKLAADGITAGCGPAAFCPDLPVTRGQMAVFLSKTFGF
;
A
#
# COMPACT_ATOMS: atom_id res chain seq x y z
N MET A 1 53.36 8.17 20.97
CA MET A 1 54.08 6.89 20.80
C MET A 1 53.13 5.95 20.09
N ILE A 2 53.57 5.46 18.95
CA ILE A 2 52.83 4.58 18.04
C ILE A 2 52.77 3.20 18.70
N ASP A 3 51.58 2.62 18.78
CA ASP A 3 51.44 1.17 18.82
C ASP A 3 50.32 0.75 17.86
N THR A 4 50.68 -0.25 17.05
CA THR A 4 50.05 -0.71 15.83
C THR A 4 48.78 -1.53 16.08
N ILE A 5 47.69 -1.22 15.38
CA ILE A 5 46.48 -2.07 15.31
C ILE A 5 46.53 -2.93 14.04
N ASN A 6 46.33 -4.22 14.27
CA ASN A 6 46.31 -5.38 13.37
C ASN A 6 45.26 -5.26 12.23
N PRO A 7 45.58 -5.58 10.94
CA PRO A 7 44.66 -5.40 9.80
C PRO A 7 43.52 -6.43 9.65
N ASP A 8 43.43 -7.50 10.44
CA ASP A 8 42.47 -8.59 10.21
C ASP A 8 41.05 -8.40 10.79
N ARG A 9 40.60 -7.16 11.00
CA ARG A 9 39.21 -6.83 11.40
C ARG A 9 38.48 -5.85 10.49
N ALA A 10 38.97 -5.64 9.27
CA ALA A 10 38.35 -4.73 8.28
C ALA A 10 37.18 -5.36 7.49
N GLY A 11 36.78 -6.61 7.77
CA GLY A 11 35.77 -7.35 6.97
C GLY A 11 34.30 -7.14 7.37
N ASN A 12 33.98 -6.47 8.47
CA ASN A 12 32.60 -6.36 8.99
C ASN A 12 32.05 -4.94 9.13
N TRP A 13 32.77 -3.92 8.65
CA TRP A 13 32.36 -2.52 8.76
C TRP A 13 31.63 -1.97 7.52
N LEU A 14 31.71 -2.63 6.37
CA LEU A 14 31.03 -2.18 5.14
C LEU A 14 29.55 -2.58 5.06
N SER A 15 29.11 -3.61 5.79
CA SER A 15 27.68 -4.00 5.84
C SER A 15 26.86 -3.21 6.87
N ARG A 16 27.50 -2.53 7.83
CA ARG A 16 26.83 -1.69 8.84
C ARG A 16 26.73 -0.21 8.45
N ALA A 17 27.55 0.25 7.50
CA ALA A 17 27.56 1.64 7.04
C ALA A 17 26.35 2.01 6.15
N PHE A 18 25.64 1.03 5.58
CA PHE A 18 24.41 1.28 4.81
C PHE A 18 23.16 1.53 5.68
N LEU A 19 23.16 1.11 6.96
CA LEU A 19 22.02 1.28 7.86
C LEU A 19 21.98 2.62 8.59
N PHE A 20 23.09 3.34 8.68
CA PHE A 20 23.16 4.61 9.44
C PHE A 20 22.85 5.86 8.61
N SER A 21 22.67 5.76 7.29
CA SER A 21 22.41 6.94 6.44
C SER A 21 20.92 7.25 6.23
N VAL A 22 19.99 6.49 6.84
CA VAL A 22 18.54 6.61 6.57
C VAL A 22 17.72 6.97 7.82
N VAL A 23 18.29 6.91 9.02
CA VAL A 23 17.58 7.26 10.26
C VAL A 23 17.78 8.74 10.55
N CYS A 24 16.97 9.59 9.90
CA CYS A 24 17.19 11.04 9.90
C CYS A 24 16.49 11.77 11.04
N CYS A 25 15.61 11.12 11.81
CA CYS A 25 14.78 11.80 12.79
C CYS A 25 14.54 10.95 14.05
N VAL A 26 14.89 11.52 15.20
CA VAL A 26 14.66 10.91 16.52
C VAL A 26 13.43 11.55 17.12
N LEU A 27 12.46 10.73 17.51
CA LEU A 27 11.21 11.20 18.10
C LEU A 27 11.43 11.79 19.51
N PHE A 28 12.45 11.34 20.24
CA PHE A 28 12.86 11.88 21.54
C PHE A 28 14.18 12.65 21.49
N LEU A 29 14.20 13.86 22.06
CA LEU A 29 15.45 14.55 22.35
C LEU A 29 16.14 13.91 23.56
N PRO A 30 17.48 13.71 23.56
CA PRO A 30 18.18 13.09 24.67
C PRO A 30 18.18 14.01 25.91
N GLY A 31 17.20 13.81 26.80
CA GLY A 31 17.14 14.39 28.13
C GLY A 31 17.39 13.32 29.19
N ARG A 32 18.64 13.25 29.70
CA ARG A 32 19.11 12.50 30.89
C ARG A 32 18.22 11.34 31.39
N ALA A 33 18.47 10.13 30.90
CA ALA A 33 18.04 8.90 31.56
C ALA A 33 18.80 8.71 32.88
N GLY A 34 18.06 8.45 33.97
CA GLY A 34 18.65 8.25 35.29
C GLY A 34 17.67 7.74 36.34
N SER A 35 16.79 6.79 36.01
CA SER A 35 16.18 5.88 36.99
C SER A 35 15.53 4.71 36.27
N LEU A 36 15.76 3.49 36.77
CA LEU A 36 15.06 2.27 36.36
C LEU A 36 13.55 2.42 36.55
N MET A 37 12.76 2.00 35.56
CA MET A 37 11.30 2.11 35.53
C MET A 37 10.62 1.06 36.43
N LYS A 38 9.46 1.43 36.99
CA LYS A 38 8.49 0.50 37.58
C LYS A 38 7.23 0.51 36.71
N GLN A 39 6.61 -0.66 36.53
CA GLN A 39 5.35 -0.85 35.80
C GLN A 39 4.28 0.17 36.24
N GLY A 40 3.63 0.85 35.29
CA GLY A 40 2.56 1.83 35.56
C GLY A 40 3.01 3.21 36.08
N GLN A 41 4.30 3.57 35.98
CA GLN A 41 4.77 4.94 36.24
C GLN A 41 5.19 5.64 34.93
N GLY A 42 4.49 6.71 34.55
CA GLY A 42 4.79 7.49 33.36
C GLY A 42 6.11 8.26 33.44
N SER A 43 6.83 8.32 32.32
CA SER A 43 8.06 9.11 32.15
C SER A 43 7.79 10.33 31.29
N LEU A 44 8.25 11.50 31.71
CA LEU A 44 8.18 12.71 30.88
C LEU A 44 9.18 12.59 29.72
N VAL A 45 8.69 12.82 28.52
CA VAL A 45 9.44 12.71 27.27
C VAL A 45 9.11 13.90 26.36
N GLN A 46 10.04 14.26 25.47
CA GLN A 46 9.83 15.34 24.49
C GLN A 46 9.63 14.73 23.11
N VAL A 47 8.41 14.80 22.58
CA VAL A 47 8.08 14.25 21.25
C VAL A 47 8.11 15.38 20.22
N ASP A 48 8.94 15.26 19.18
CA ASP A 48 8.93 16.18 18.04
C ASP A 48 7.97 15.67 16.95
N SER A 49 6.80 16.28 16.81
CA SER A 49 5.82 15.93 15.77
C SER A 49 6.36 16.10 14.35
N ALA A 50 7.37 16.96 14.12
CA ALA A 50 7.87 17.22 12.77
C ALA A 50 8.48 15.98 12.12
N VAL A 51 8.99 15.04 12.92
CA VAL A 51 9.61 13.80 12.44
C VAL A 51 8.59 12.82 11.85
N LEU A 52 7.32 12.98 12.20
CA LEU A 52 6.22 12.14 11.71
C LEU A 52 5.70 12.64 10.36
N LYS A 53 6.00 13.90 9.98
CA LYS A 53 5.59 14.45 8.68
C LYS A 53 6.58 14.04 7.57
N PRO A 54 6.09 13.82 6.35
CA PRO A 54 6.94 13.64 5.18
C PRO A 54 7.90 14.82 4.96
N SER A 55 9.13 14.51 4.54
CA SER A 55 10.13 15.49 4.13
C SER A 55 10.53 15.22 2.69
N GLN A 56 10.49 16.24 1.83
CA GLN A 56 10.83 16.12 0.40
C GLN A 56 10.07 15.01 -0.34
N GLY A 57 8.81 14.74 0.03
CA GLY A 57 8.00 13.68 -0.60
C GLY A 57 8.32 12.27 -0.12
N VAL A 58 9.04 12.13 1.00
CA VAL A 58 9.40 10.83 1.59
C VAL A 58 8.86 10.74 3.00
N LEU A 59 8.20 9.64 3.33
CA LEU A 59 7.84 9.31 4.70
C LEU A 59 8.93 8.39 5.29
N SER A 60 9.79 8.96 6.14
CA SER A 60 11.00 8.28 6.61
C SER A 60 10.74 7.39 7.83
N PRO A 61 11.55 6.33 8.03
CA PRO A 61 11.60 5.63 9.31
C PRO A 61 11.89 6.57 10.48
N VAL A 62 11.23 6.33 11.60
CA VAL A 62 11.34 7.14 12.82
C VAL A 62 12.08 6.37 13.89
N LEU A 63 13.16 6.93 14.44
CA LEU A 63 13.82 6.32 15.59
C LEU A 63 13.14 6.78 16.88
N MET A 64 12.72 5.82 17.70
CA MET A 64 12.07 6.07 18.97
C MET A 64 12.74 5.29 20.08
N GLN A 65 12.93 5.94 21.23
CA GLN A 65 13.53 5.31 22.42
C GLN A 65 12.43 4.90 23.40
N PHE A 66 12.30 3.60 23.66
CA PHE A 66 11.42 3.06 24.70
C PHE A 66 12.28 2.44 25.79
N VAL A 67 12.20 2.92 27.03
CA VAL A 67 12.74 2.25 28.23
C VAL A 67 14.08 1.52 28.02
N GLY A 68 15.11 2.24 27.58
CA GLY A 68 16.45 1.66 27.35
C GLY A 68 16.62 0.83 26.07
N ARG A 69 15.66 0.89 25.15
CA ARG A 69 15.69 0.28 23.81
C ARG A 69 15.51 1.35 22.74
N ASP A 70 16.33 1.26 21.70
CA ASP A 70 16.16 2.03 20.46
C ASP A 70 15.34 1.20 19.48
N VAL A 71 14.23 1.74 19.02
CA VAL A 71 13.25 1.08 18.16
C VAL A 71 13.04 1.92 16.90
N VAL A 72 13.17 1.29 15.73
CA VAL A 72 12.89 1.94 14.44
C VAL A 72 11.46 1.65 14.06
N LEU A 73 10.66 2.69 13.86
CA LEU A 73 9.29 2.60 13.38
C LEU A 73 9.29 2.83 11.86
N LEU A 74 8.81 1.84 11.12
CA LEU A 74 8.60 1.89 9.68
C LEU A 74 7.18 2.43 9.39
N PRO A 75 7.03 3.51 8.62
CA PRO A 75 5.73 4.04 8.27
C PRO A 75 4.96 3.07 7.35
N ARG A 76 3.64 2.99 7.57
CA ARG A 76 2.71 2.27 6.71
C ARG A 76 1.82 3.19 5.92
N ASN A 77 1.28 4.23 6.56
CA ASN A 77 0.55 5.30 5.91
C ASN A 77 0.44 6.51 6.85
N ILE A 78 -0.06 7.61 6.29
CA ILE A 78 -0.40 8.82 7.03
C ILE A 78 -1.76 9.34 6.55
N GLU A 79 -2.66 9.69 7.46
CA GLU A 79 -3.98 10.21 7.13
C GLU A 79 -4.12 11.65 7.61
N PHE A 80 -4.41 12.58 6.70
CA PHE A 80 -4.56 13.99 7.04
C PHE A 80 -6.03 14.37 7.17
N ARG A 81 -6.40 15.00 8.29
CA ARG A 81 -7.65 15.76 8.43
C ARG A 81 -7.42 17.22 8.03
N SER A 82 -6.27 17.77 8.41
CA SER A 82 -5.69 19.01 7.90
C SER A 82 -4.15 18.92 7.97
N GLU A 83 -3.43 19.95 7.50
CA GLU A 83 -1.97 19.94 7.49
C GLU A 83 -1.33 19.68 8.86
N ASP A 84 -1.92 20.23 9.94
CA ASP A 84 -1.45 20.08 11.32
C ASP A 84 -2.28 19.10 12.15
N ASN A 85 -3.27 18.44 11.55
CA ASN A 85 -4.11 17.45 12.20
C ASN A 85 -4.12 16.16 11.38
N TYR A 86 -3.36 15.15 11.80
CA TYR A 86 -3.12 13.93 11.04
C TYR A 86 -2.87 12.74 11.94
N SER A 87 -2.95 11.54 11.37
CA SER A 87 -2.64 10.29 12.05
C SER A 87 -1.55 9.56 11.28
N TRP A 88 -0.49 9.20 11.96
CA TRP A 88 0.63 8.43 11.43
C TRP A 88 0.50 6.99 11.89
N PHE A 89 0.65 6.04 10.97
CA PHE A 89 0.56 4.62 11.29
C PHE A 89 1.82 3.91 10.80
N GLY A 90 2.32 2.98 11.59
CA GLY A 90 3.52 2.23 11.28
C GLY A 90 3.65 0.93 12.07
N LYS A 91 4.84 0.34 11.97
CA LYS A 91 5.24 -0.88 12.68
C LYS A 91 6.68 -0.78 13.14
N VAL A 92 7.04 -1.53 14.16
CA VAL A 92 8.42 -1.74 14.58
C VAL A 92 9.16 -2.55 13.52
N GLN A 93 10.36 -2.08 13.14
CA GLN A 93 11.24 -2.76 12.21
C GLN A 93 11.59 -4.16 12.72
N GLY A 94 11.29 -5.18 11.92
CA GLY A 94 11.55 -6.58 12.26
C GLY A 94 10.44 -7.25 13.08
N ASP A 95 9.39 -6.51 13.45
CA ASP A 95 8.19 -7.04 14.07
C ASP A 95 6.97 -6.66 13.21
N ASP A 96 6.63 -7.52 12.25
CA ASP A 96 5.51 -7.31 11.33
C ASP A 96 4.14 -7.35 12.01
N ARG A 97 4.06 -7.69 13.31
CA ARG A 97 2.80 -7.75 14.04
C ARG A 97 2.61 -6.63 15.05
N SER A 98 3.68 -5.92 15.39
CA SER A 98 3.58 -4.64 16.09
C SER A 98 2.65 -3.65 15.39
N SER A 99 2.13 -2.70 16.15
CA SER A 99 1.47 -1.51 15.62
C SER A 99 2.03 -0.26 16.29
N ALA A 100 2.10 0.82 15.53
CA ALA A 100 2.41 2.15 16.04
C ALA A 100 1.40 3.12 15.43
N VAL A 101 0.64 3.81 16.29
CA VAL A 101 -0.39 4.77 15.92
C VAL A 101 -0.11 6.07 16.65
N PHE A 102 0.11 7.16 15.92
CA PHE A 102 0.24 8.50 16.49
C PHE A 102 -0.81 9.43 15.91
N THR A 103 -1.65 10.01 16.76
CA THR A 103 -2.67 10.98 16.40
C THR A 103 -2.22 12.37 16.83
N VAL A 104 -2.03 13.25 15.85
CA VAL A 104 -1.36 14.54 16.03
C VAL A 104 -2.33 15.69 15.78
N SER A 105 -2.29 16.70 16.65
CA SER A 105 -2.93 18.00 16.46
C SER A 105 -1.99 19.11 16.93
N GLY A 106 -1.40 19.84 15.98
CA GLY A 106 -0.33 20.80 16.25
C GLY A 106 0.86 20.13 16.93
N ARG A 107 1.14 20.50 18.20
CA ARG A 107 2.25 19.93 19.00
C ARG A 107 1.81 18.76 19.90
N ARG A 108 0.53 18.42 19.90
CA ARG A 108 -0.05 17.43 20.81
C ARG A 108 -0.14 16.10 20.09
N ILE A 109 0.30 15.05 20.78
CA ILE A 109 0.44 13.71 20.21
C ILE A 109 -0.13 12.73 21.21
N TYR A 110 -1.11 11.95 20.76
CA TYR A 110 -1.53 10.74 21.42
C TYR A 110 -0.92 9.57 20.66
N GLY A 111 -0.39 8.59 21.38
CA GLY A 111 0.36 7.49 20.75
C GLY A 111 0.04 6.16 21.40
N HIS A 112 -0.18 5.14 20.58
CA HIS A 112 -0.29 3.75 21.00
C HIS A 112 0.73 2.94 20.20
N VAL A 113 1.63 2.23 20.89
CA VAL A 113 2.61 1.36 20.25
C VAL A 113 2.64 0.02 20.96
N ASP A 114 2.34 -1.06 20.23
CA ASP A 114 2.42 -2.44 20.73
C ASP A 114 3.54 -3.20 20.01
N PHE A 115 4.47 -3.80 20.77
CA PHE A 115 5.51 -4.71 20.26
C PHE A 115 6.10 -5.56 21.38
N ASP A 116 6.67 -6.73 21.07
CA ASP A 116 7.29 -7.64 22.06
C ASP A 116 6.39 -7.96 23.28
N GLY A 117 5.06 -7.94 23.11
CA GLY A 117 4.11 -8.16 24.21
C GLY A 117 4.04 -7.02 25.23
N VAL A 118 4.45 -5.81 24.84
CA VAL A 118 4.38 -4.61 25.66
C VAL A 118 3.61 -3.53 24.90
N SER A 119 2.68 -2.88 25.57
CA SER A 119 1.98 -1.71 25.05
C SER A 119 2.55 -0.44 25.66
N TYR A 120 2.78 0.56 24.82
CA TYR A 120 3.24 1.88 25.19
C TYR A 120 2.18 2.91 24.81
N GLU A 121 1.78 3.73 25.77
CA GLU A 121 0.84 4.83 25.55
C GLU A 121 1.57 6.18 25.72
N ILE A 122 1.20 7.15 24.89
CA ILE A 122 1.74 8.50 24.90
C ILE A 122 0.59 9.50 25.00
N GLU A 123 0.69 10.43 25.94
CA GLU A 123 -0.26 11.54 26.07
C GLU A 123 0.45 12.88 26.20
N PRO A 124 -0.15 13.97 25.68
CA PRO A 124 0.38 15.31 25.86
C PRO A 124 0.27 15.77 27.33
N THR A 125 1.24 16.54 27.79
CA THR A 125 1.24 17.21 29.10
C THR A 125 1.67 18.68 28.93
N PRO A 126 1.47 19.55 29.94
CA PRO A 126 2.00 20.93 29.87
C PRO A 126 3.52 21.00 29.67
N GLY A 127 4.26 19.96 30.07
CA GLY A 127 5.73 19.91 30.00
C GLY A 127 6.31 19.15 28.81
N GLY A 128 5.49 18.66 27.86
CA GLY A 128 5.90 17.76 26.79
C GLY A 128 4.88 16.64 26.63
N HIS A 129 5.31 15.39 26.77
CA HIS A 129 4.45 14.21 26.71
C HIS A 129 4.83 13.24 27.83
N VAL A 130 3.88 12.40 28.25
CA VAL A 130 4.16 11.27 29.14
C VAL A 130 4.14 9.99 28.31
N LEU A 131 5.12 9.11 28.55
CA LEU A 131 5.17 7.76 27.99
C LEU A 131 4.93 6.78 29.14
N VAL A 132 3.95 5.89 28.99
CA VAL A 132 3.65 4.82 29.94
C VAL A 132 3.86 3.47 29.27
N GLU A 133 4.57 2.58 29.97
CA GLU A 133 4.71 1.18 29.62
C GLU A 133 3.67 0.35 30.38
N SER A 134 2.93 -0.51 29.67
CA SER A 134 2.01 -1.48 30.23
C SER A 134 2.26 -2.88 29.68
N THR A 135 2.43 -3.83 30.60
CA THR A 135 2.41 -5.28 30.36
C THR A 135 1.23 -5.96 31.05
N ALA A 136 0.40 -5.16 31.73
CA ALA A 136 -0.72 -5.66 32.52
C ALA A 136 -1.87 -6.02 31.59
N ALA A 137 -2.52 -7.15 31.87
CA ALA A 137 -3.81 -7.45 31.28
C ALA A 137 -4.87 -6.46 31.81
N PRO A 138 -5.92 -6.15 31.04
CA PRO A 138 -7.13 -5.58 31.63
C PRO A 138 -7.64 -6.60 32.65
N THR A 139 -7.78 -6.20 33.91
CA THR A 139 -8.30 -7.14 34.93
C THR A 139 -9.79 -7.36 34.69
N PRO A 140 -10.27 -8.61 34.65
CA PRO A 140 -11.71 -8.89 34.66
C PRO A 140 -12.35 -8.21 35.87
N SER A 141 -13.33 -7.35 35.62
CA SER A 141 -14.08 -6.72 36.71
C SER A 141 -15.01 -7.75 37.35
N PRO A 142 -15.26 -7.71 38.66
CA PRO A 142 -16.34 -8.50 39.27
C PRO A 142 -17.74 -8.01 38.86
N GLN A 143 -17.83 -6.87 38.16
CA GLN A 143 -19.07 -6.33 37.59
C GLN A 143 -19.21 -6.75 36.12
N PRO A 144 -20.44 -6.91 35.60
CA PRO A 144 -20.64 -7.15 34.18
C PRO A 144 -20.00 -6.04 33.33
N ASP A 145 -19.43 -6.44 32.21
CA ASP A 145 -18.81 -5.64 31.15
C ASP A 145 -19.50 -5.85 29.79
N ALA A 146 -20.49 -6.74 29.73
CA ALA A 146 -21.33 -6.96 28.57
C ALA A 146 -22.80 -7.14 28.97
N ILE A 147 -23.73 -6.61 28.16
CA ILE A 147 -25.18 -6.71 28.40
C ILE A 147 -25.86 -7.46 27.25
N THR A 148 -26.57 -8.54 27.57
CA THR A 148 -27.50 -9.18 26.64
C THR A 148 -28.79 -8.37 26.56
N PRO A 149 -29.24 -7.92 25.37
CA PRO A 149 -30.60 -7.42 25.22
C PRO A 149 -31.61 -8.51 25.63
N GLY A 150 -32.74 -8.11 26.25
CA GLY A 150 -33.81 -9.06 26.60
C GLY A 150 -34.36 -9.80 25.38
N ASP A 151 -34.86 -11.03 25.58
CA ASP A 151 -35.21 -11.99 24.53
C ASP A 151 -36.08 -11.40 23.41
N PHE A 152 -35.70 -11.71 22.17
CA PHE A 152 -36.42 -11.41 20.94
C PHE A 152 -37.68 -12.30 20.82
N ASP A 153 -38.89 -11.72 20.90
CA ASP A 153 -40.10 -12.44 20.49
C ASP A 153 -40.17 -12.45 18.96
N SER A 154 -39.77 -13.57 18.36
CA SER A 154 -39.78 -13.85 16.91
C SER A 154 -41.14 -13.67 16.18
N ARG A 155 -42.20 -13.23 16.87
CA ARG A 155 -43.56 -13.12 16.35
C ARG A 155 -43.90 -11.81 15.64
N SER A 156 -43.00 -10.82 15.54
CA SER A 156 -43.32 -9.52 14.92
C SER A 156 -42.60 -9.22 13.60
N LEU A 157 -42.25 -10.23 12.80
CA LEU A 157 -41.89 -10.01 11.39
C LEU A 157 -43.16 -9.89 10.53
N SER A 158 -43.88 -8.80 10.73
CA SER A 158 -44.90 -8.33 9.80
C SER A 158 -44.84 -6.81 9.70
N ASP A 159 -43.71 -6.29 9.24
CA ASP A 159 -43.71 -5.04 8.50
C ASP A 159 -42.56 -5.09 7.49
N SER A 160 -42.94 -5.42 6.26
CA SER A 160 -42.13 -5.23 5.08
C SER A 160 -41.82 -3.74 4.94
N VAL A 161 -40.67 -3.31 5.47
CA VAL A 161 -40.07 -2.03 5.08
C VAL A 161 -39.63 -2.20 3.64
N ALA A 162 -40.29 -1.46 2.76
CA ALA A 162 -39.97 -1.40 1.34
C ALA A 162 -38.46 -1.22 1.15
N LEU A 163 -37.88 -2.00 0.23
CA LEU A 163 -36.50 -1.88 -0.22
C LEU A 163 -36.18 -0.41 -0.54
N GLN A 164 -35.52 0.29 0.38
CA GLN A 164 -34.83 1.52 0.04
C GLN A 164 -33.71 1.16 -0.92
N SER A 165 -33.63 1.86 -2.05
CA SER A 165 -32.73 1.58 -3.17
C SER A 165 -31.25 1.90 -2.90
N SER A 166 -30.84 2.04 -1.64
CA SER A 166 -29.46 2.38 -1.25
C SER A 166 -29.13 1.75 0.11
N GLN A 167 -28.77 0.48 0.10
CA GLN A 167 -28.19 -0.19 1.27
C GLN A 167 -26.70 0.18 1.36
N GLU A 168 -26.22 0.57 2.54
CA GLU A 168 -24.78 0.72 2.75
C GLU A 168 -24.08 -0.63 2.64
N ASP A 169 -22.92 -0.68 1.99
CA ASP A 169 -22.14 -1.91 1.76
C ASP A 169 -21.33 -2.36 2.99
N GLY A 170 -21.44 -1.63 4.11
CA GLY A 170 -20.71 -1.87 5.35
C GLY A 170 -19.23 -1.47 5.32
N ALA A 171 -18.77 -0.71 4.33
CA ALA A 171 -17.38 -0.23 4.26
C ALA A 171 -17.04 0.77 5.37
N ARG A 172 -18.07 1.38 5.98
CA ARG A 172 -17.98 2.26 7.14
C ARG A 172 -19.05 1.93 8.17
N ILE A 173 -18.83 2.34 9.41
CA ILE A 173 -19.83 2.37 10.49
C ILE A 173 -19.72 3.73 11.16
N ASP A 174 -20.85 4.43 11.27
CA ASP A 174 -20.90 5.79 11.78
C ASP A 174 -21.12 5.82 13.30
N LEU A 175 -20.28 6.58 14.01
CA LEU A 175 -20.26 6.65 15.47
C LEU A 175 -20.57 8.06 15.97
N LEU A 176 -21.55 8.16 16.86
CA LEU A 176 -21.74 9.30 17.73
C LEU A 176 -20.93 9.08 19.01
N VAL A 177 -20.01 9.99 19.31
CA VAL A 177 -19.21 9.94 20.54
C VAL A 177 -19.70 10.99 21.53
N LEU A 178 -20.24 10.53 22.64
CA LEU A 178 -20.55 11.34 23.80
C LEU A 178 -19.34 11.38 24.74
N TYR A 179 -19.17 12.44 25.50
CA TYR A 179 -18.14 12.52 26.54
C TYR A 179 -18.62 13.35 27.74
N THR A 180 -18.17 13.03 28.95
CA THR A 180 -18.61 13.74 30.16
C THR A 180 -17.88 15.06 30.39
N GLN A 181 -18.38 15.86 31.34
CA GLN A 181 -17.72 17.11 31.74
C GLN A 181 -16.33 16.84 32.33
N GLN A 182 -16.16 15.79 33.14
CA GLN A 182 -14.84 15.42 33.65
C GLN A 182 -13.84 15.10 32.52
N PHE A 183 -14.29 14.39 31.48
CA PHE A 183 -13.48 14.11 30.29
C PHE A 183 -13.09 15.41 29.56
N GLN A 184 -14.05 16.31 29.38
CA GLN A 184 -13.85 17.63 28.75
C GLN A 184 -12.86 18.51 29.53
N ASP A 185 -12.93 18.48 30.87
CA ASP A 185 -12.06 19.27 31.75
C ASP A 185 -10.62 18.73 31.74
N HIS A 186 -10.46 17.41 31.68
CA HIS A 186 -9.14 16.78 31.61
C HIS A 186 -8.45 17.02 30.26
N TYR A 187 -9.15 16.74 29.15
CA TYR A 187 -8.64 16.90 27.78
C TYR A 187 -9.00 18.28 27.19
N ALA A 188 -9.04 19.33 28.02
CA ALA A 188 -9.51 20.65 27.61
C ALA A 188 -8.76 21.20 26.40
N GLY A 189 -9.48 21.45 25.30
CA GLY A 189 -8.90 21.89 24.03
C GLY A 189 -8.33 20.77 23.14
N ASP A 190 -8.51 19.50 23.53
CA ASP A 190 -7.98 18.32 22.86
C ASP A 190 -8.95 17.13 22.74
N VAL A 191 -10.17 17.26 23.24
CA VAL A 191 -11.22 16.22 23.21
C VAL A 191 -11.33 15.57 21.82
N GLY A 192 -11.36 16.36 20.74
CA GLY A 192 -11.43 15.83 19.38
C GLY A 192 -10.22 14.97 18.98
N THR A 193 -9.01 15.35 19.43
CA THR A 193 -7.77 14.62 19.10
C THR A 193 -7.70 13.28 19.83
N VAL A 194 -8.05 13.23 21.12
CA VAL A 194 -8.05 11.98 21.89
C VAL A 194 -9.16 11.03 21.43
N ILE A 195 -10.35 11.54 21.10
CA ILE A 195 -11.42 10.73 20.48
C ILE A 195 -10.91 10.12 19.18
N GLN A 196 -10.30 10.94 18.32
CA GLN A 196 -9.75 10.45 17.07
C GLN A 196 -8.65 9.41 17.28
N HIS A 197 -7.86 9.52 18.36
CA HIS A 197 -6.85 8.52 18.69
C HIS A 197 -7.44 7.13 18.95
N PHE A 198 -8.51 7.04 19.74
CA PHE A 198 -9.21 5.76 19.95
C PHE A 198 -9.78 5.19 18.65
N ILE A 199 -10.25 6.06 17.74
CA ILE A 199 -10.76 5.66 16.43
C ILE A 199 -9.62 5.16 15.54
N ASP A 200 -8.46 5.81 15.58
CA ASP A 200 -7.28 5.38 14.83
C ASP A 200 -6.79 4.02 15.32
N VAL A 201 -6.76 3.78 16.63
CA VAL A 201 -6.40 2.47 17.21
C VAL A 201 -7.42 1.39 16.83
N THR A 202 -8.71 1.71 16.89
CA THR A 202 -9.80 0.80 16.48
C THR A 202 -9.68 0.42 15.00
N ASN A 203 -9.50 1.41 14.13
CA ASN A 203 -9.32 1.18 12.70
C ASN A 203 -8.01 0.45 12.38
N THR A 204 -6.95 0.65 13.17
CA THR A 204 -5.72 -0.14 13.08
C THR A 204 -5.99 -1.60 13.38
N ALA A 205 -6.73 -1.89 14.46
CA ALA A 205 -7.13 -3.26 14.80
C ALA A 205 -7.97 -3.93 13.69
N TYR A 206 -8.90 -3.20 13.09
CA TYR A 206 -9.68 -3.70 11.95
C TYR A 206 -8.79 -4.07 10.76
N GLN A 207 -7.90 -3.16 10.34
CA GLN A 207 -6.98 -3.41 9.23
C GLN A 207 -6.04 -4.59 9.53
N ASN A 208 -5.48 -4.64 10.73
CA ASN A 208 -4.59 -5.71 11.19
C ASN A 208 -5.27 -7.10 11.14
N SER A 209 -6.58 -7.14 11.37
CA SER A 209 -7.37 -8.37 11.47
C SER A 209 -8.11 -8.74 10.18
N GLY A 210 -7.95 -7.98 9.09
CA GLY A 210 -8.68 -8.23 7.83
C GLY A 210 -10.17 -7.89 7.90
N ILE A 211 -10.57 -6.99 8.80
CA ILE A 211 -11.96 -6.51 8.91
C ILE A 211 -12.18 -5.42 7.85
N SER A 212 -13.18 -5.64 6.98
CA SER A 212 -13.50 -4.80 5.82
C SER A 212 -14.51 -3.69 6.18
N THR A 213 -14.26 -2.98 7.28
CA THR A 213 -15.01 -1.79 7.67
C THR A 213 -14.11 -0.76 8.32
N ARG A 214 -14.61 0.46 8.45
CA ARG A 214 -13.92 1.56 9.13
C ARG A 214 -14.90 2.31 10.04
N MET A 215 -14.50 2.54 11.28
CA MET A 215 -15.23 3.41 12.20
C MET A 215 -15.01 4.88 11.80
N ARG A 216 -16.11 5.65 11.70
CA ARG A 216 -16.10 7.09 11.41
C ARG A 216 -16.89 7.85 12.46
N VAL A 217 -16.28 8.83 13.09
CA VAL A 217 -17.02 9.74 13.97
C VAL A 217 -17.81 10.72 13.13
N VAL A 218 -19.13 10.73 13.29
CA VAL A 218 -20.04 11.67 12.60
C VAL A 218 -20.38 12.88 13.45
N HIS A 219 -20.32 12.73 14.78
CA HIS A 219 -20.51 13.83 15.71
C HIS A 219 -19.91 13.54 17.08
N THR A 220 -19.53 14.59 17.81
CA THR A 220 -19.10 14.51 19.20
C THR A 220 -19.90 15.49 20.04
N ALA A 221 -20.40 15.08 21.20
CA ALA A 221 -21.18 15.95 22.07
C ALA A 221 -20.86 15.76 23.56
N LEU A 222 -20.86 16.86 24.30
CA LEU A 222 -20.80 16.85 25.75
C LEU A 222 -22.11 16.27 26.32
N TYR A 223 -22.01 15.18 27.06
CA TYR A 223 -23.12 14.55 27.75
C TYR A 223 -23.08 14.91 29.23
N GLN A 224 -24.11 15.64 29.67
CA GLN A 224 -24.24 16.10 31.05
C GLN A 224 -24.84 14.98 31.91
N GLU A 225 -23.98 14.20 32.55
CA GLU A 225 -24.40 13.30 33.61
C GLU A 225 -24.69 14.11 34.89
N SER A 226 -25.77 13.78 35.62
CA SER A 226 -25.91 14.30 36.98
C SER A 226 -24.73 13.80 37.84
N GLY A 227 -24.22 14.56 38.81
CA GLY A 227 -23.03 14.15 39.58
C GLY A 227 -23.14 12.81 40.34
N ALA A 228 -24.37 12.31 40.58
CA ALA A 228 -24.62 10.97 41.10
C ALA A 228 -24.54 9.87 40.00
N ALA A 229 -24.82 10.20 38.74
CA ALA A 229 -24.70 9.32 37.58
C ALA A 229 -23.23 9.10 37.15
N GLU A 230 -22.36 10.10 37.28
CA GLU A 230 -20.89 9.91 37.10
C GLU A 230 -20.30 8.93 38.14
N ALA A 231 -21.01 8.73 39.26
CA ALA A 231 -20.65 7.77 40.30
C ALA A 231 -21.25 6.36 40.09
N THR A 232 -22.11 6.15 39.08
CA THR A 232 -22.75 4.85 38.81
C THR A 232 -21.88 3.88 38.02
N ASP A 233 -22.20 2.60 38.19
CA ASP A 233 -21.67 1.44 37.47
C ASP A 233 -21.71 1.62 35.93
N THR A 234 -20.67 1.14 35.24
CA THR A 234 -20.45 1.36 33.80
C THR A 234 -21.62 0.85 32.94
N CYS A 235 -22.16 -0.34 33.22
CA CYS A 235 -23.29 -0.89 32.48
C CYS A 235 -24.62 -0.17 32.76
N THR A 236 -24.75 0.42 33.95
CA THR A 236 -25.89 1.30 34.26
C THR A 236 -25.86 2.56 33.39
N ALA A 237 -24.68 3.14 33.15
CA ALA A 237 -24.52 4.29 32.27
C ALA A 237 -24.89 3.97 30.81
N VAL A 238 -24.58 2.77 30.30
CA VAL A 238 -25.00 2.33 28.95
C VAL A 238 -26.53 2.36 28.82
N SER A 239 -27.23 1.86 29.84
CA SER A 239 -28.69 1.86 29.88
C SER A 239 -29.28 3.28 29.98
N ALA A 240 -28.58 4.18 30.68
CA ALA A 240 -28.98 5.59 30.79
C ALA A 240 -28.90 6.32 29.45
N ILE A 241 -27.76 6.25 28.74
CA ILE A 241 -27.62 6.93 27.43
C ILE A 241 -28.55 6.36 26.36
N ARG A 242 -28.83 5.05 26.41
CA ARG A 242 -29.81 4.41 25.52
C ARG A 242 -31.23 4.94 25.77
N GLY A 243 -31.59 5.18 27.04
CA GLY A 243 -32.91 5.68 27.43
C GLY A 243 -33.11 7.19 27.27
N ASP A 244 -32.05 7.93 26.90
CA ASP A 244 -32.06 9.38 26.80
C ASP A 244 -32.58 9.85 25.44
N SER A 245 -33.67 10.61 25.45
CA SER A 245 -34.28 11.15 24.23
C SER A 245 -33.40 12.15 23.50
N ALA A 246 -32.57 12.92 24.21
CA ALA A 246 -31.67 13.89 23.60
C ALA A 246 -30.53 13.18 22.86
N VAL A 247 -30.00 12.10 23.44
CA VAL A 247 -29.02 11.23 22.77
C VAL A 247 -29.64 10.59 21.53
N THR A 248 -30.87 10.08 21.63
CA THR A 248 -31.60 9.51 20.48
C THR A 248 -31.76 10.55 19.36
N GLN A 249 -32.14 11.79 19.70
CA GLN A 249 -32.28 12.86 18.72
C GLN A 249 -30.94 13.22 18.05
N LEU A 250 -29.83 13.30 18.81
CA LEU A 250 -28.50 13.53 18.27
C LEU A 250 -28.07 12.41 17.32
N ARG A 251 -28.28 11.16 17.74
CA ARG A 251 -27.98 9.97 16.93
C ARG A 251 -28.73 10.00 15.60
N ASP A 252 -30.03 10.30 15.62
CA ASP A 252 -30.86 10.38 14.42
C ASP A 252 -30.45 11.57 13.53
N THR A 253 -30.14 12.73 14.12
CA THR A 253 -29.74 13.95 13.40
C THR A 253 -28.43 13.75 12.62
N HIS A 254 -27.48 13.02 13.21
CA HIS A 254 -26.18 12.77 12.62
C HIS A 254 -26.07 11.41 11.94
N SER A 255 -27.19 10.67 11.84
CA SER A 255 -27.26 9.33 11.22
C SER A 255 -26.20 8.36 11.76
N ALA A 256 -26.00 8.35 13.08
CA ALA A 256 -25.00 7.48 13.70
C ALA A 256 -25.52 6.05 13.92
N ASP A 257 -24.80 5.07 13.38
CA ASP A 257 -25.09 3.65 13.55
C ASP A 257 -24.86 3.17 14.98
N LEU A 258 -23.78 3.63 15.61
CA LEU A 258 -23.40 3.30 16.98
C LEU A 258 -23.35 4.56 17.85
N VAL A 259 -23.48 4.39 19.16
CA VAL A 259 -23.28 5.46 20.15
C VAL A 259 -22.34 4.98 21.25
N THR A 260 -21.31 5.75 21.54
CA THR A 260 -20.41 5.46 22.67
C THR A 260 -20.28 6.68 23.58
N LEU A 261 -20.32 6.47 24.90
CA LEU A 261 -19.98 7.49 25.89
C LEU A 261 -18.57 7.26 26.44
N LEU A 262 -17.72 8.29 26.38
CA LEU A 262 -16.39 8.32 27.00
C LEU A 262 -16.45 8.96 28.39
N ARG A 263 -15.91 8.25 29.38
CA ARG A 263 -15.80 8.68 30.78
C ARG A 263 -14.35 8.58 31.24
N LEU A 264 -14.00 9.27 32.33
CA LEU A 264 -12.71 9.04 32.99
C LEU A 264 -12.85 7.89 33.98
N TYR A 265 -11.93 6.93 33.91
CA TYR A 265 -11.92 5.75 34.76
C TYR A 265 -11.90 6.13 36.24
N GLN A 266 -12.73 5.46 37.04
CA GLN A 266 -12.75 5.56 38.50
C GLN A 266 -12.54 4.17 39.11
N ASN A 267 -11.77 4.11 40.21
CA ASN A 267 -11.38 2.85 40.85
C ASN A 267 -12.55 1.90 41.15
N GLY A 268 -12.42 0.64 40.72
CA GLY A 268 -13.35 -0.44 41.05
C GLY A 268 -14.47 -0.68 40.03
N ARG A 269 -14.29 -0.21 38.79
CA ARG A 269 -15.22 -0.38 37.66
C ARG A 269 -14.60 -1.19 36.51
N PRO A 270 -15.39 -1.80 35.60
CA PRO A 270 -14.87 -2.33 34.34
C PRO A 270 -14.40 -1.19 33.42
N CYS A 271 -13.51 -1.51 32.48
CA CYS A 271 -12.98 -0.56 31.51
C CYS A 271 -14.02 -0.11 30.48
N GLY A 272 -15.11 -0.83 30.34
CA GLY A 272 -16.23 -0.41 29.53
C GLY A 272 -17.42 -1.31 29.78
N CYS A 273 -18.49 -0.99 29.07
CA CYS A 273 -19.61 -1.90 28.94
C CYS A 273 -20.34 -1.67 27.61
N GLY A 274 -20.72 -2.75 26.96
CA GLY A 274 -21.46 -2.72 25.69
C GLY A 274 -22.64 -3.68 25.67
N TYR A 275 -23.71 -3.32 24.96
CA TYR A 275 -24.71 -4.31 24.57
C TYR A 275 -24.13 -5.24 23.50
N VAL A 276 -24.39 -6.54 23.62
CA VAL A 276 -23.92 -7.52 22.64
C VAL A 276 -24.98 -7.83 21.59
N MET A 277 -24.64 -7.72 20.31
CA MET A 277 -25.50 -8.18 19.21
C MET A 277 -25.52 -9.72 19.17
N ASN A 278 -26.33 -10.33 20.03
CA ASN A 278 -26.45 -11.79 20.15
C ASN A 278 -27.27 -12.45 19.02
N SER A 279 -27.90 -11.65 18.16
CA SER A 279 -28.54 -12.10 16.92
C SER A 279 -28.43 -10.98 15.88
N VAL A 280 -27.97 -11.33 14.68
CA VAL A 280 -27.80 -10.34 13.60
C VAL A 280 -29.17 -9.86 13.12
N SER A 281 -29.53 -8.63 13.48
CA SER A 281 -30.84 -8.05 13.18
C SER A 281 -30.81 -6.52 13.25
N SER A 282 -31.57 -5.86 12.38
CA SER A 282 -31.79 -4.41 12.43
C SER A 282 -32.47 -3.95 13.72
N TRP A 283 -33.17 -4.84 14.42
CA TRP A 283 -33.76 -4.56 15.74
C TRP A 283 -32.70 -4.15 16.77
N PHE A 284 -31.48 -4.69 16.65
CA PHE A 284 -30.39 -4.36 17.54
C PHE A 284 -29.97 -2.88 17.45
N ALA A 285 -30.40 -2.12 16.43
CA ALA A 285 -30.16 -0.69 16.34
C ALA A 285 -30.52 0.05 17.64
N GLY A 286 -31.63 -0.34 18.30
CA GLY A 286 -32.07 0.24 19.57
C GLY A 286 -31.19 -0.11 20.79
N TYR A 287 -30.21 -0.99 20.62
CA TYR A 287 -29.27 -1.46 21.64
C TYR A 287 -27.81 -1.21 21.26
N ALA A 288 -27.51 -0.64 20.10
CA ALA A 288 -26.14 -0.36 19.65
C ALA A 288 -25.48 0.83 20.39
N PHE A 289 -25.25 0.62 21.70
CA PHE A 289 -24.72 1.58 22.65
C PHE A 289 -23.60 0.93 23.48
N SER A 290 -22.60 1.72 23.83
CA SER A 290 -21.49 1.35 24.70
C SER A 290 -21.02 2.52 25.57
N VAL A 291 -20.29 2.19 26.64
CA VAL A 291 -19.55 3.14 27.49
C VAL A 291 -18.11 2.67 27.56
N VAL A 292 -17.17 3.61 27.43
CA VAL A 292 -15.73 3.36 27.52
C VAL A 292 -15.15 4.25 28.62
N GLU A 293 -14.46 3.64 29.57
CA GLU A 293 -13.71 4.31 30.62
C GLU A 293 -12.26 4.52 30.15
N VAL A 294 -11.81 5.77 30.19
CA VAL A 294 -10.47 6.20 29.77
C VAL A 294 -9.66 6.50 31.02
N ARG A 295 -8.56 5.78 31.22
CA ARG A 295 -7.71 5.96 32.39
C ARG A 295 -6.63 7.02 32.15
N LEU A 296 -6.34 7.80 33.19
CA LEU A 296 -5.24 8.77 33.18
C LEU A 296 -3.89 8.06 33.32
N LEU A 297 -2.96 8.36 32.40
CA LEU A 297 -1.60 7.83 32.40
C LEU A 297 -0.74 8.26 33.61
N SER A 298 -1.22 9.22 34.40
CA SER A 298 -0.51 9.78 35.57
C SER A 298 -0.79 9.06 36.90
N GLU A 299 -1.75 8.14 36.94
CA GLU A 299 -2.12 7.44 38.18
C GLU A 299 -1.29 6.17 38.39
N ALA A 300 -0.95 5.83 39.63
CA ALA A 300 -0.31 4.56 39.98
C ALA A 300 -1.38 3.53 40.39
N ASN A 301 -1.95 2.82 39.41
CA ASN A 301 -2.98 1.81 39.63
C ASN A 301 -2.73 0.59 38.70
N PRO A 302 -2.81 -0.66 39.22
CA PRO A 302 -2.64 -1.87 38.42
C PRO A 302 -3.74 -2.12 37.38
N TYR A 303 -4.89 -1.44 37.48
CA TYR A 303 -6.01 -1.55 36.53
C TYR A 303 -5.77 -0.66 35.31
N TYR A 304 -5.77 -1.21 34.10
CA TYR A 304 -5.42 -0.46 32.89
C TYR A 304 -6.50 -0.59 31.81
N CYS A 305 -7.17 0.53 31.50
CA CYS A 305 -8.06 0.65 30.36
C CYS A 305 -7.25 1.24 29.20
N HIS A 306 -7.02 0.41 28.18
CA HIS A 306 -6.14 0.72 27.06
C HIS A 306 -6.86 1.57 26.00
N SER A 307 -6.08 2.13 25.07
CA SER A 307 -6.64 2.76 23.87
C SER A 307 -7.40 1.81 22.95
N THR A 308 -7.27 0.49 23.17
CA THR A 308 -8.06 -0.56 22.50
C THR A 308 -9.47 -0.75 23.09
N THR A 309 -9.80 -0.13 24.23
CA THR A 309 -11.09 -0.34 24.91
C THR A 309 -12.27 0.07 24.03
N LEU A 310 -12.16 1.16 23.25
CA LEU A 310 -13.22 1.52 22.29
C LEU A 310 -13.49 0.41 21.27
N ALA A 311 -12.43 -0.23 20.76
CA ALA A 311 -12.56 -1.34 19.84
C ALA A 311 -13.24 -2.54 20.51
N HIS A 312 -12.90 -2.81 21.77
CA HIS A 312 -13.53 -3.87 22.57
C HIS A 312 -15.03 -3.66 22.72
N GLU A 313 -15.45 -2.50 23.24
CA GLU A 313 -16.86 -2.23 23.53
C GLU A 313 -17.72 -2.12 22.26
N THR A 314 -17.18 -1.54 21.20
CA THR A 314 -17.86 -1.54 19.89
C THR A 314 -17.87 -2.93 19.26
N GLY A 315 -16.89 -3.79 19.58
CA GLY A 315 -16.89 -5.22 19.24
C GLY A 315 -18.13 -5.93 19.77
N HIS A 316 -18.54 -5.67 21.02
CA HIS A 316 -19.82 -6.18 21.55
C HIS A 316 -21.01 -5.71 20.73
N ASN A 317 -21.08 -4.41 20.40
CA ASN A 317 -22.16 -3.89 19.54
C ASN A 317 -22.18 -4.54 18.15
N LEU A 318 -21.06 -5.15 17.71
CA LEU A 318 -20.91 -5.86 16.45
C LEU A 318 -20.99 -7.39 16.60
N GLY A 319 -21.33 -7.89 17.79
CA GLY A 319 -21.67 -9.28 18.06
C GLY A 319 -20.53 -10.14 18.61
N CYS A 320 -19.39 -9.54 18.93
CA CYS A 320 -18.28 -10.22 19.60
C CYS A 320 -18.57 -10.43 21.09
N ASP A 321 -18.13 -11.55 21.62
CA ASP A 321 -18.07 -11.87 23.05
C ASP A 321 -16.59 -12.02 23.44
N HIS A 322 -16.34 -12.19 24.74
CA HIS A 322 -14.98 -12.34 25.27
C HIS A 322 -14.30 -13.64 24.79
N ASP A 323 -13.07 -13.89 25.20
CA ASP A 323 -12.51 -15.24 25.11
C ASP A 323 -13.36 -16.24 25.92
N LEU A 324 -13.19 -17.53 25.64
CA LEU A 324 -14.07 -18.58 26.18
C LEU A 324 -14.04 -18.71 27.70
N ASP A 325 -12.92 -18.33 28.34
CA ASP A 325 -12.80 -18.42 29.80
C ASP A 325 -13.58 -17.29 30.50
N HIS A 326 -13.89 -16.22 29.78
CA HIS A 326 -14.55 -15.01 30.30
C HIS A 326 -15.92 -14.71 29.66
N ALA A 327 -16.31 -15.44 28.62
CA ALA A 327 -17.53 -15.15 27.88
C ALA A 327 -18.81 -15.50 28.64
N GLY A 328 -19.77 -14.57 28.63
CA GLY A 328 -21.10 -14.77 29.20
C GLY A 328 -22.05 -15.58 28.29
N GLY A 329 -21.63 -15.89 27.06
CA GLY A 329 -22.38 -16.66 26.08
C GLY A 329 -23.32 -15.83 25.21
N SER A 330 -23.28 -14.50 25.31
CA SER A 330 -24.08 -13.57 24.52
C SER A 330 -23.30 -13.16 23.29
N ARG A 331 -23.56 -13.79 22.14
CA ARG A 331 -22.71 -13.66 20.95
C ARG A 331 -23.49 -13.88 19.66
N ALA A 332 -23.06 -13.29 18.54
CA ALA A 332 -23.76 -13.40 17.26
C ALA A 332 -23.66 -14.78 16.61
N PHE A 333 -22.48 -15.42 16.72
CA PHE A 333 -22.19 -16.70 16.08
C PHE A 333 -21.42 -17.64 17.02
N PRO A 334 -21.41 -18.97 16.75
CA PRO A 334 -20.66 -19.94 17.56
C PRO A 334 -19.16 -19.64 17.71
N TYR A 335 -18.57 -18.89 16.77
CA TYR A 335 -17.15 -18.51 16.73
C TYR A 335 -16.87 -17.06 17.18
N SER A 336 -17.87 -16.31 17.67
CA SER A 336 -17.74 -14.89 18.03
C SER A 336 -17.05 -14.68 19.38
N TYR A 337 -15.88 -15.28 19.56
CA TYR A 337 -15.10 -15.24 20.79
C TYR A 337 -13.73 -14.60 20.58
N GLY A 338 -13.24 -13.94 21.63
CA GLY A 338 -11.84 -13.58 21.78
C GLY A 338 -10.95 -14.82 21.78
N TYR A 339 -9.65 -14.59 21.63
CA TYR A 339 -8.65 -15.65 21.66
C TYR A 339 -7.35 -15.17 22.26
N ASP A 340 -6.72 -16.06 23.00
CA ASP A 340 -5.42 -15.88 23.62
C ASP A 340 -4.61 -17.18 23.54
N LEU A 341 -3.30 -17.01 23.71
CA LEU A 341 -2.37 -18.07 24.02
C LEU A 341 -1.54 -17.59 25.21
N PRO A 342 -1.71 -18.18 26.41
CA PRO A 342 -1.11 -17.68 27.64
C PRO A 342 0.39 -17.44 27.51
N GLY A 343 0.82 -16.22 27.84
CA GLY A 343 2.22 -15.79 27.78
C GLY A 343 2.76 -15.49 26.37
N LEU A 344 1.95 -15.66 25.32
CA LEU A 344 2.32 -15.32 23.95
C LEU A 344 1.55 -14.10 23.43
N PHE A 345 0.21 -14.14 23.46
CA PHE A 345 -0.65 -13.00 23.10
C PHE A 345 -2.08 -13.19 23.62
N ALA A 346 -2.82 -12.09 23.67
CA ALA A 346 -4.27 -12.03 23.84
C ALA A 346 -4.85 -11.03 22.83
N THR A 347 -5.93 -11.38 22.15
CA THR A 347 -6.62 -10.48 21.20
C THR A 347 -7.51 -9.48 21.95
N ILE A 348 -7.99 -8.43 21.28
CA ILE A 348 -8.70 -7.29 21.91
C ILE A 348 -9.89 -7.72 22.77
N MET A 349 -10.58 -8.80 22.41
CA MET A 349 -11.73 -9.31 23.18
C MET A 349 -11.33 -10.31 24.27
N SER A 350 -10.04 -10.46 24.58
CA SER A 350 -9.56 -11.33 25.67
C SER A 350 -9.06 -10.52 26.86
N TYR A 351 -9.27 -11.05 28.06
CA TYR A 351 -8.77 -10.46 29.31
C TYR A 351 -7.38 -10.95 29.73
N ASP A 352 -6.68 -11.69 28.87
CA ASP A 352 -5.29 -12.11 29.12
C ASP A 352 -4.26 -11.09 28.61
N SER A 353 -2.99 -11.35 28.92
CA SER A 353 -1.85 -10.58 28.42
C SER A 353 -0.75 -11.47 27.83
N PRO A 354 0.05 -10.93 26.90
CA PRO A 354 0.06 -9.55 26.40
C PRO A 354 -1.01 -9.27 25.34
N THR A 355 -1.75 -8.17 25.48
CA THR A 355 -2.76 -7.77 24.50
C THR A 355 -2.10 -7.25 23.22
N ILE A 356 -2.58 -7.73 22.07
CA ILE A 356 -2.16 -7.26 20.75
C ILE A 356 -3.31 -6.49 20.07
N THR A 357 -2.98 -5.55 19.18
CA THR A 357 -3.96 -4.71 18.46
C THR A 357 -4.64 -5.48 17.31
N TYR A 358 -5.30 -6.59 17.63
CA TYR A 358 -5.97 -7.52 16.72
C TYR A 358 -7.25 -8.07 17.35
N PHE A 359 -8.28 -8.28 16.53
CA PHE A 359 -9.37 -9.19 16.83
C PHE A 359 -8.97 -10.62 16.46
N SER A 360 -9.57 -11.60 17.13
CA SER A 360 -9.30 -13.02 16.86
C SER A 360 -9.63 -13.39 15.42
N THR A 361 -8.72 -14.14 14.79
CA THR A 361 -8.91 -14.72 13.46
C THR A 361 -7.89 -15.82 13.18
N PRO A 362 -8.28 -16.96 12.57
CA PRO A 362 -7.34 -17.99 12.17
C PRO A 362 -6.50 -17.62 10.94
N LEU A 363 -6.85 -16.53 10.23
CA LEU A 363 -6.20 -16.10 8.98
C LEU A 363 -4.89 -15.32 9.21
N VAL A 364 -4.61 -14.95 10.45
CA VAL A 364 -3.45 -14.16 10.86
C VAL A 364 -2.66 -14.96 11.89
N THR A 365 -1.33 -14.89 11.82
CA THR A 365 -0.44 -15.58 12.77
C THR A 365 0.44 -14.60 13.55
N TYR A 366 0.58 -14.78 14.85
CA TYR A 366 1.51 -14.09 15.73
C TYR A 366 2.58 -15.06 16.23
N SER A 367 3.86 -14.75 16.03
CA SER A 367 4.98 -15.68 16.33
C SER A 367 4.80 -17.09 15.75
N GLY A 368 4.21 -17.17 14.54
CA GLY A 368 3.92 -18.43 13.85
C GLY A 368 2.67 -19.18 14.31
N GLN A 369 1.98 -18.72 15.35
CA GLN A 369 0.72 -19.30 15.83
C GLN A 369 -0.49 -18.52 15.31
N PRO A 370 -1.57 -19.16 14.83
CA PRO A 370 -2.82 -18.46 14.50
C PRO A 370 -3.37 -17.67 15.69
N ILE A 371 -3.88 -16.46 15.45
CA ILE A 371 -4.49 -15.60 16.49
C ILE A 371 -6.00 -15.84 16.64
N GLY A 372 -6.45 -17.05 16.30
CA GLY A 372 -7.84 -17.49 16.40
C GLY A 372 -7.95 -18.95 15.99
N LYS A 373 -9.17 -19.48 16.05
CA LYS A 373 -9.49 -20.87 15.72
C LYS A 373 -10.60 -20.91 14.68
N ASP A 374 -10.43 -21.76 13.66
CA ASP A 374 -11.41 -21.97 12.61
C ASP A 374 -12.68 -22.64 13.14
N GLU A 375 -13.82 -22.39 12.49
CA GLU A 375 -15.14 -22.91 12.89
C GLU A 375 -15.21 -24.45 12.90
N SER A 376 -14.35 -25.14 12.15
CA SER A 376 -14.25 -26.61 12.16
C SER A 376 -13.51 -27.17 13.38
N GLN A 377 -12.81 -26.33 14.15
CA GLN A 377 -12.07 -26.72 15.33
C GLN A 377 -12.96 -26.69 16.57
N SER A 378 -12.58 -27.44 17.61
CA SER A 378 -13.19 -27.27 18.93
C SER A 378 -12.92 -25.85 19.43
N GLU A 379 -13.93 -25.22 20.02
CA GLU A 379 -13.79 -23.89 20.62
C GLU A 379 -13.35 -22.81 19.60
N PRO A 380 -14.15 -22.58 18.54
CA PRO A 380 -13.75 -21.65 17.48
C PRO A 380 -13.75 -20.20 17.97
N ALA A 381 -12.84 -19.39 17.42
CA ALA A 381 -12.63 -18.00 17.84
C ALA A 381 -12.19 -17.15 16.63
N ASP A 382 -13.14 -16.38 16.09
CA ASP A 382 -12.99 -15.56 14.89
C ASP A 382 -13.89 -14.30 14.96
N ASN A 383 -13.52 -13.36 15.82
CA ASN A 383 -14.19 -12.08 15.94
C ASN A 383 -14.05 -11.22 14.68
N ALA A 384 -12.96 -11.37 13.91
CA ALA A 384 -12.83 -10.68 12.63
C ALA A 384 -13.92 -11.09 11.63
N ARG A 385 -14.18 -12.40 11.51
CA ARG A 385 -15.31 -12.90 10.70
C ARG A 385 -16.67 -12.45 11.26
N THR A 386 -16.81 -12.38 12.59
CA THR A 386 -18.04 -11.87 13.22
C THR A 386 -18.33 -10.44 12.75
N ILE A 387 -17.38 -9.53 12.91
CA ILE A 387 -17.53 -8.12 12.50
C ILE A 387 -17.77 -8.02 10.99
N ASN A 388 -17.05 -8.81 10.18
CA ASN A 388 -17.27 -8.81 8.73
C ASN A 388 -18.69 -9.25 8.32
N ASN A 389 -19.32 -10.13 9.09
CA ASN A 389 -20.68 -10.59 8.84
C ASN A 389 -21.75 -9.63 9.39
N THR A 390 -21.44 -8.86 10.44
CA THR A 390 -22.40 -7.92 11.06
C THR A 390 -22.27 -6.48 10.52
N ARG A 391 -21.13 -6.09 9.94
CA ARG A 391 -20.86 -4.71 9.48
C ARG A 391 -21.93 -4.15 8.56
N VAL A 392 -22.48 -4.96 7.65
CA VAL A 392 -23.53 -4.51 6.72
C VAL A 392 -24.82 -4.23 7.48
N THR A 393 -25.20 -5.07 8.43
CA THR A 393 -26.38 -4.81 9.28
C THR A 393 -26.18 -3.57 10.14
N ALA A 394 -25.01 -3.44 10.77
CA ALA A 394 -24.69 -2.31 11.65
C ALA A 394 -24.65 -0.98 10.89
N ALA A 395 -24.01 -0.91 9.72
CA ALA A 395 -23.93 0.27 8.86
C ALA A 395 -25.29 0.73 8.27
N ASN A 396 -26.34 -0.05 8.49
CA ASN A 396 -27.70 0.29 8.08
C ASN A 396 -28.62 0.52 9.30
N PHE A 397 -28.06 0.72 10.51
CA PHE A 397 -28.85 1.10 11.69
C PHE A 397 -29.36 2.54 11.58
N ARG A 398 -28.58 3.43 10.96
CA ARG A 398 -29.03 4.75 10.53
C ARG A 398 -28.45 5.03 9.15
N TYR A 399 -29.33 5.08 8.14
CA TYR A 399 -28.89 5.39 6.79
C TYR A 399 -28.32 6.82 6.72
N SER A 400 -27.01 6.94 6.50
CA SER A 400 -26.36 8.20 6.16
C SER A 400 -26.09 8.24 4.66
N PRO A 401 -26.60 9.22 3.90
CA PRO A 401 -26.17 9.37 2.52
C PRO A 401 -24.64 9.58 2.43
N PRO A 402 -23.98 9.20 1.32
CA PRO A 402 -22.52 9.03 1.22
C PRO A 402 -21.65 10.31 1.32
N ALA A 403 -22.16 11.43 1.83
CA ALA A 403 -21.40 12.67 1.90
C ALA A 403 -20.33 12.58 3.01
N ASP A 404 -19.23 11.88 2.75
CA ASP A 404 -17.97 12.21 3.37
C ASP A 404 -17.61 13.63 2.94
N PRO A 405 -17.46 14.60 3.86
CA PRO A 405 -17.11 15.97 3.51
C PRO A 405 -15.66 16.11 2.99
N ARG A 406 -14.89 15.02 2.94
CA ARG A 406 -13.51 15.02 2.45
C ARG A 406 -13.45 14.89 0.91
N PRO A 407 -12.46 15.50 0.25
CA PRO A 407 -12.15 15.15 -1.13
C PRO A 407 -11.72 13.66 -1.22
N THR A 408 -11.81 13.08 -2.41
CA THR A 408 -11.41 11.69 -2.69
C THR A 408 -10.09 11.66 -3.44
N ALA A 409 -9.06 11.04 -2.86
CA ALA A 409 -7.81 10.75 -3.57
C ALA A 409 -7.98 9.57 -4.52
N ASN A 410 -7.34 9.66 -5.68
CA ASN A 410 -7.16 8.56 -6.61
C ASN A 410 -5.77 8.67 -7.22
N SER A 411 -4.90 7.73 -6.90
CA SER A 411 -3.48 7.66 -7.23
C SER A 411 -3.21 6.98 -8.58
N GLY A 412 -4.26 6.51 -9.25
CA GLY A 412 -4.18 5.76 -10.50
C GLY A 412 -3.89 4.25 -10.28
N PRO A 413 -3.89 3.47 -11.37
CA PRO A 413 -3.64 2.03 -11.28
C PRO A 413 -2.17 1.73 -10.99
N ASP A 414 -1.92 0.56 -10.38
CA ASP A 414 -0.59 -0.01 -10.25
C ASP A 414 0.13 -0.12 -11.59
N GLN A 415 1.45 0.09 -11.57
CA GLN A 415 2.30 0.13 -12.77
C GLN A 415 3.38 -0.95 -12.70
N SER A 416 3.72 -1.51 -13.85
CA SER A 416 4.91 -2.34 -14.02
C SER A 416 5.82 -1.73 -15.08
N VAL A 417 7.02 -1.35 -14.69
CA VAL A 417 7.99 -0.63 -15.53
C VAL A 417 9.35 -1.31 -15.41
N ARG A 418 10.21 -1.13 -16.42
CA ARG A 418 11.60 -1.58 -16.28
C ARG A 418 12.44 -0.52 -15.59
N GLU A 419 13.50 -0.95 -14.94
CA GLU A 419 14.51 -0.05 -14.40
C GLU A 419 15.06 0.94 -15.45
N GLY A 420 15.42 2.12 -14.99
CA GLY A 420 15.90 3.22 -15.83
C GLY A 420 14.85 3.89 -16.72
N VAL A 421 13.62 3.37 -16.76
CA VAL A 421 12.52 3.96 -17.56
C VAL A 421 11.85 5.10 -16.76
N PRO A 422 11.51 6.24 -17.41
CA PRO A 422 10.69 7.27 -16.78
C PRO A 422 9.30 6.74 -16.40
N VAL A 423 8.85 7.10 -15.20
CA VAL A 423 7.54 6.76 -14.64
C VAL A 423 6.75 8.03 -14.40
N SER A 424 5.44 8.00 -14.65
CA SER A 424 4.51 9.07 -14.28
C SER A 424 3.46 8.52 -13.35
N LEU A 425 3.30 9.11 -12.17
CA LEU A 425 2.13 8.88 -11.33
C LEU A 425 0.98 9.76 -11.85
N ASP A 426 -0.27 9.43 -11.52
CA ASP A 426 -1.43 10.15 -12.04
C ASP A 426 -2.55 10.30 -11.01
N GLY A 427 -2.50 11.43 -10.29
CA GLY A 427 -3.47 11.82 -9.28
C GLY A 427 -4.67 12.59 -9.85
N SER A 428 -4.75 12.75 -11.18
CA SER A 428 -5.74 13.64 -11.81
C SER A 428 -7.17 13.09 -11.79
N PHE A 429 -7.35 11.83 -11.40
CA PHE A 429 -8.66 11.21 -11.17
C PHE A 429 -9.25 11.50 -9.78
N SER A 430 -8.52 12.24 -8.94
CA SER A 430 -9.01 12.67 -7.62
C SER A 430 -10.19 13.64 -7.75
N ALA A 431 -11.14 13.60 -6.81
CA ALA A 431 -12.37 14.36 -6.87
C ALA A 431 -12.54 15.31 -5.67
N PRO A 432 -12.86 16.61 -5.89
CA PRO A 432 -13.21 17.52 -4.80
C PRO A 432 -14.59 17.17 -4.22
N SER A 433 -14.79 17.47 -2.94
CA SER A 433 -16.07 17.29 -2.26
C SER A 433 -17.06 18.41 -2.61
N THR A 434 -16.59 19.64 -2.80
CA THR A 434 -17.43 20.82 -3.09
C THR A 434 -17.18 21.46 -4.45
N GLY A 435 -16.39 20.80 -5.30
CA GLY A 435 -16.00 21.34 -6.62
C GLY A 435 -14.84 22.34 -6.56
N GLY A 436 -14.15 22.47 -5.42
CA GLY A 436 -12.98 23.33 -5.26
C GLY A 436 -11.71 22.78 -5.94
N THR A 437 -10.66 23.58 -5.92
CA THR A 437 -9.34 23.20 -6.44
C THR A 437 -8.65 22.24 -5.47
N LEU A 438 -8.09 21.16 -6.02
CA LEU A 438 -7.30 20.19 -5.26
C LEU A 438 -5.81 20.55 -5.25
N VAL A 439 -5.19 20.34 -4.09
CA VAL A 439 -3.72 20.30 -3.93
C VAL A 439 -3.32 18.85 -3.70
N HIS A 440 -2.41 18.33 -4.52
CA HIS A 440 -1.88 16.97 -4.38
C HIS A 440 -0.71 16.93 -3.41
N SER A 441 -0.55 15.81 -2.74
CA SER A 441 0.60 15.53 -1.89
C SER A 441 0.98 14.06 -1.98
N TRP A 442 2.11 13.80 -2.64
CA TRP A 442 2.66 12.48 -2.90
C TRP A 442 3.78 12.14 -1.92
N PHE A 443 3.73 10.91 -1.41
CA PHE A 443 4.75 10.38 -0.50
C PHE A 443 5.20 8.99 -0.93
N GLN A 444 6.50 8.73 -0.97
CA GLN A 444 7.00 7.37 -1.08
C GLN A 444 6.97 6.69 0.29
N LEU A 445 6.29 5.55 0.40
CA LEU A 445 6.16 4.74 1.62
C LEU A 445 7.24 3.68 1.72
N SER A 446 7.59 3.04 0.60
CA SER A 446 8.52 1.91 0.59
C SER A 446 9.26 1.76 -0.75
N GLY A 447 10.26 0.87 -0.75
CA GLY A 447 11.14 0.61 -1.88
C GLY A 447 12.37 1.53 -1.95
N PRO A 448 13.23 1.36 -2.95
CA PRO A 448 14.36 2.25 -3.18
C PRO A 448 13.90 3.69 -3.39
N GLN A 449 14.52 4.62 -2.68
CA GLN A 449 14.15 6.05 -2.70
C GLN A 449 14.34 6.66 -4.09
N VAL A 450 13.33 7.40 -4.55
CA VAL A 450 13.38 8.14 -5.82
C VAL A 450 13.04 9.61 -5.60
N LEU A 451 13.57 10.48 -6.46
CA LEU A 451 13.22 11.90 -6.46
C LEU A 451 12.06 12.14 -7.43
N LEU A 452 10.92 12.55 -6.89
CA LEU A 452 9.78 13.02 -7.69
C LEU A 452 10.10 14.40 -8.29
N SER A 453 9.64 14.65 -9.52
CA SER A 453 9.78 15.96 -10.17
C SER A 453 9.06 17.08 -9.41
N SER A 454 7.93 16.76 -8.76
CA SER A 454 7.29 17.60 -7.75
C SER A 454 6.32 16.77 -6.91
N PRO A 455 6.50 16.66 -5.58
CA PRO A 455 5.56 15.90 -4.74
C PRO A 455 4.15 16.51 -4.67
N THR A 456 3.94 17.73 -5.18
CA THR A 456 2.64 18.42 -5.17
C THR A 456 1.97 18.53 -6.53
N ALA A 457 2.60 18.00 -7.59
CA ALA A 457 1.99 17.96 -8.91
C ALA A 457 0.91 16.86 -8.98
N ALA A 458 -0.13 17.10 -9.79
CA ALA A 458 -1.12 16.06 -10.09
C ALA A 458 -0.51 14.84 -10.83
N ARG A 459 0.53 15.07 -11.64
CA ARG A 459 1.22 14.04 -12.44
C ARG A 459 2.74 14.14 -12.26
N PRO A 460 3.28 13.77 -11.09
CA PRO A 460 4.72 13.79 -10.88
C PRO A 460 5.39 12.67 -11.65
N THR A 461 6.67 12.86 -11.96
CA THR A 461 7.49 11.91 -12.69
C THR A 461 8.76 11.58 -11.92
N PHE A 462 9.30 10.39 -12.13
CA PHE A 462 10.62 9.98 -11.64
C PHE A 462 11.25 8.98 -12.62
N THR A 463 12.51 8.62 -12.41
CA THR A 463 13.16 7.55 -13.17
C THR A 463 13.22 6.29 -12.33
N ALA A 464 12.71 5.16 -12.85
CA ALA A 464 12.75 3.89 -12.13
C ALA A 464 14.20 3.54 -11.72
N PRO A 465 14.43 3.18 -10.44
CA PRO A 465 15.78 2.90 -9.94
C PRO A 465 16.41 1.71 -10.64
N VAL A 466 17.74 1.73 -10.76
CA VAL A 466 18.53 0.59 -11.24
C VAL A 466 18.60 -0.46 -10.13
N LEU A 467 18.31 -1.72 -10.47
CA LEU A 467 18.18 -2.84 -9.56
C LEU A 467 19.53 -3.56 -9.40
N PRO A 468 20.15 -3.56 -8.20
CA PRO A 468 21.46 -4.15 -7.98
C PRO A 468 21.53 -5.68 -8.15
N SER A 469 20.39 -6.36 -8.06
CA SER A 469 20.30 -7.83 -7.92
C SER A 469 19.54 -8.52 -9.07
N GLY A 470 19.12 -7.79 -10.10
CA GLY A 470 18.29 -8.35 -11.18
C GLY A 470 16.94 -8.91 -10.70
N THR A 471 16.54 -8.62 -9.46
CA THR A 471 15.25 -9.01 -8.88
C THR A 471 14.33 -7.82 -8.87
N SER A 472 13.08 -8.01 -9.26
CA SER A 472 12.07 -6.94 -9.22
C SER A 472 11.94 -6.31 -7.83
N GLN A 473 11.65 -5.01 -7.79
CA GLN A 473 11.44 -4.25 -6.56
C GLN A 473 10.12 -3.49 -6.65
N GLN A 474 9.39 -3.40 -5.55
CA GLN A 474 8.18 -2.58 -5.47
C GLN A 474 8.52 -1.24 -4.82
N LEU A 475 8.01 -0.16 -5.41
CA LEU A 475 7.94 1.16 -4.79
C LEU A 475 6.46 1.45 -4.54
N VAL A 476 6.09 1.75 -3.30
CA VAL A 476 4.72 2.12 -2.96
C VAL A 476 4.66 3.61 -2.71
N PHE A 477 3.76 4.29 -3.42
CA PHE A 477 3.48 5.70 -3.25
C PHE A 477 2.08 5.90 -2.68
N GLN A 478 1.94 6.89 -1.82
CA GLN A 478 0.67 7.32 -1.26
C GLN A 478 0.33 8.71 -1.80
N LEU A 479 -0.93 8.91 -2.16
CA LEU A 479 -1.51 10.20 -2.50
C LEU A 479 -2.52 10.63 -1.42
N VAL A 480 -2.40 11.88 -0.99
CA VAL A 480 -3.45 12.61 -0.29
C VAL A 480 -3.76 13.87 -1.08
N VAL A 481 -5.03 14.22 -1.23
CA VAL A 481 -5.45 15.48 -1.83
C VAL A 481 -6.12 16.37 -0.79
N PHE A 482 -5.89 17.68 -0.91
CA PHE A 482 -6.50 18.68 -0.05
C PHE A 482 -7.44 19.55 -0.87
N GLU A 483 -8.63 19.79 -0.34
CA GLU A 483 -9.54 20.83 -0.80
C GLU A 483 -9.60 21.90 0.30
N SER A 484 -9.11 23.09 0.01
CA SER A 484 -8.81 24.11 1.03
C SER A 484 -7.88 23.55 2.13
N THR A 485 -8.36 23.38 3.36
CA THR A 485 -7.60 22.81 4.49
C THR A 485 -7.98 21.36 4.81
N THR A 486 -8.97 20.79 4.12
CA THR A 486 -9.51 19.45 4.41
C THR A 486 -8.78 18.40 3.58
N GLY A 487 -8.16 17.43 4.24
CA GLY A 487 -7.46 16.30 3.59
C GLY A 487 -8.41 15.14 3.25
N SER A 488 -8.07 14.41 2.19
CA SER A 488 -8.70 13.14 1.84
C SER A 488 -8.23 11.98 2.73
N LEU A 489 -8.97 10.88 2.73
CA LEU A 489 -8.35 9.57 3.00
C LEU A 489 -7.26 9.29 1.95
N PRO A 490 -6.22 8.51 2.30
CA PRO A 490 -5.14 8.23 1.38
C PRO A 490 -5.52 7.18 0.36
N ASP A 491 -4.92 7.28 -0.82
CA ASP A 491 -4.90 6.23 -1.83
C ASP A 491 -3.46 5.85 -2.17
N THR A 492 -3.21 4.62 -2.62
CA THR A 492 -1.87 4.12 -2.90
C THR A 492 -1.73 3.52 -4.28
N VAL A 493 -0.56 3.75 -4.89
CA VAL A 493 -0.16 3.14 -6.16
C VAL A 493 1.18 2.41 -5.99
N THR A 494 1.23 1.18 -6.49
CA THR A 494 2.45 0.36 -6.50
C THR A 494 3.11 0.43 -7.87
N VAL A 495 4.40 0.74 -7.88
CA VAL A 495 5.25 0.65 -9.08
C VAL A 495 6.17 -0.55 -8.92
N ASN A 496 5.89 -1.62 -9.66
CA ASN A 496 6.74 -2.79 -9.77
C ASN A 496 7.85 -2.54 -10.80
N VAL A 497 9.07 -2.35 -10.32
CA VAL A 497 10.25 -2.14 -11.15
C VAL A 497 10.85 -3.50 -11.49
N LEU A 498 10.84 -3.82 -12.78
CA LEU A 498 11.39 -5.04 -13.35
C LEU A 498 12.85 -4.81 -13.78
N PRO A 499 13.70 -5.83 -13.68
CA PRO A 499 15.05 -5.77 -14.23
C PRO A 499 15.04 -5.62 -15.76
N HIS A 500 16.17 -5.19 -16.33
CA HIS A 500 16.44 -5.32 -17.75
C HIS A 500 16.33 -6.79 -18.21
N THR A 501 15.94 -7.04 -19.47
CA THR A 501 15.72 -8.41 -19.96
C THR A 501 17.03 -9.17 -20.12
N PHE A 502 18.07 -8.50 -20.60
CA PHE A 502 19.32 -9.15 -21.02
C PHE A 502 20.53 -8.56 -20.31
N ALA A 503 21.29 -9.41 -19.63
CA ALA A 503 22.43 -9.03 -18.80
C ALA A 503 23.53 -8.28 -19.57
N ASP A 504 23.67 -8.55 -20.86
CA ASP A 504 24.62 -7.91 -21.77
C ASP A 504 24.09 -6.64 -22.44
N VAL A 505 22.87 -6.21 -22.11
CA VAL A 505 22.29 -4.93 -22.51
C VAL A 505 21.72 -4.20 -21.28
N PRO A 506 22.58 -3.76 -20.36
CA PRO A 506 22.16 -2.99 -19.18
C PRO A 506 21.56 -1.63 -19.58
N VAL A 507 20.90 -0.95 -18.62
CA VAL A 507 20.19 0.32 -18.84
C VAL A 507 21.02 1.43 -19.49
N ASN A 508 22.34 1.43 -19.27
CA ASN A 508 23.28 2.41 -19.84
C ASN A 508 23.83 1.99 -21.22
N HIS A 509 23.48 0.80 -21.72
CA HIS A 509 23.86 0.35 -23.05
C HIS A 509 23.13 1.17 -24.10
N LEU A 510 23.84 1.62 -25.14
CA LEU A 510 23.30 2.48 -26.20
C LEU A 510 22.11 1.88 -27.01
N PHE A 511 21.87 0.58 -26.88
CA PHE A 511 20.79 -0.15 -27.56
C PHE A 511 19.67 -0.55 -26.60
N TYR A 512 19.80 -0.30 -25.29
CA TYR A 512 18.88 -0.76 -24.25
C TYR A 512 17.42 -0.50 -24.59
N SER A 513 17.05 0.76 -24.81
CA SER A 513 15.66 1.14 -25.07
C SER A 513 15.10 0.46 -26.33
N TYR A 514 15.91 0.27 -27.37
CA TYR A 514 15.48 -0.38 -28.61
C TYR A 514 15.35 -1.90 -28.45
N VAL A 515 16.27 -2.54 -27.71
CA VAL A 515 16.23 -3.97 -27.41
C VAL A 515 15.00 -4.30 -26.56
N GLU A 516 14.70 -3.49 -25.55
CA GLU A 516 13.51 -3.67 -24.71
C GLU A 516 12.21 -3.55 -25.53
N LYS A 517 12.14 -2.59 -26.46
CA LYS A 517 10.98 -2.41 -27.35
C LYS A 517 10.70 -3.64 -28.23
N ILE A 518 11.71 -4.15 -28.93
CA ILE A 518 11.53 -5.34 -29.80
C ILE A 518 11.25 -6.60 -28.97
N THR A 519 11.73 -6.67 -27.74
CA THR A 519 11.51 -7.80 -26.82
C THR A 519 10.10 -7.78 -26.25
N ALA A 520 9.60 -6.61 -25.84
CA ALA A 520 8.21 -6.43 -25.41
C ALA A 520 7.21 -6.81 -26.52
N ARG A 521 7.62 -6.66 -27.78
CA ARG A 521 6.86 -7.09 -28.97
C ARG A 521 7.11 -8.55 -29.37
N GLN A 522 7.91 -9.29 -28.60
CA GLN A 522 8.29 -10.68 -28.83
C GLN A 522 8.89 -10.93 -30.22
N VAL A 523 9.57 -9.91 -30.79
CA VAL A 523 10.32 -10.05 -32.04
C VAL A 523 11.52 -10.98 -31.84
N THR A 524 12.13 -10.92 -30.67
CA THR A 524 13.32 -11.67 -30.28
C THR A 524 13.22 -12.18 -28.84
N ALA A 525 13.85 -13.31 -28.57
CA ALA A 525 14.04 -13.85 -27.22
C ALA A 525 15.52 -13.75 -26.77
N GLY A 526 16.35 -13.00 -27.51
CA GLY A 526 17.79 -12.93 -27.29
C GLY A 526 18.58 -13.95 -28.11
N CYS A 527 19.84 -14.16 -27.75
CA CYS A 527 20.72 -15.20 -28.28
C CYS A 527 20.91 -16.36 -27.30
N GLY A 528 20.36 -16.24 -26.09
CA GLY A 528 20.38 -17.23 -25.03
C GLY A 528 19.43 -16.82 -23.91
N PRO A 529 19.36 -17.58 -22.80
CA PRO A 529 18.38 -17.36 -21.75
C PRO A 529 18.46 -15.97 -21.09
N VAL A 530 19.65 -15.38 -21.05
CA VAL A 530 19.92 -14.11 -20.34
C VAL A 530 20.64 -13.07 -21.20
N ASN A 531 20.94 -13.38 -22.47
CA ASN A 531 21.78 -12.52 -23.32
C ASN A 531 21.07 -12.15 -24.62
N TYR A 532 21.27 -10.91 -25.06
CA TYR A 532 20.82 -10.40 -26.34
C TYR A 532 21.87 -10.58 -27.44
N CYS A 533 23.17 -10.54 -27.11
CA CYS A 533 24.33 -10.49 -27.99
C CYS A 533 24.33 -9.27 -28.94
N PRO A 534 24.36 -8.03 -28.43
CA PRO A 534 24.17 -6.81 -29.24
C PRO A 534 25.20 -6.66 -30.39
N ASP A 535 26.42 -7.16 -30.21
CA ASP A 535 27.51 -6.99 -31.19
C ASP A 535 27.59 -8.12 -32.24
N SER A 536 26.81 -9.19 -32.07
CA SER A 536 26.79 -10.28 -33.05
C SER A 536 26.11 -9.86 -34.35
N GLY A 537 26.64 -10.31 -35.49
CA GLY A 537 26.03 -10.10 -36.80
C GLY A 537 24.68 -10.84 -36.92
N VAL A 538 23.72 -10.23 -37.63
CA VAL A 538 22.41 -10.84 -37.89
C VAL A 538 22.47 -11.67 -39.18
N THR A 539 22.14 -12.96 -39.11
CA THR A 539 22.03 -13.79 -40.32
C THR A 539 20.76 -13.45 -41.10
N ARG A 540 20.75 -13.75 -42.39
CA ARG A 540 19.56 -13.53 -43.23
C ARG A 540 18.35 -14.34 -42.73
N ALA A 541 18.57 -15.55 -42.21
CA ALA A 541 17.52 -16.34 -41.58
C ALA A 541 16.91 -15.64 -40.35
N GLN A 542 17.73 -15.07 -39.46
CA GLN A 542 17.26 -14.30 -38.30
C GLN A 542 16.50 -13.03 -38.73
N MET A 543 17.04 -12.32 -39.73
CA MET A 543 16.43 -11.11 -40.28
C MET A 543 15.01 -11.37 -40.82
N ALA A 544 14.78 -12.50 -41.50
CA ALA A 544 13.45 -12.86 -42.00
C ALA A 544 12.41 -12.91 -40.87
N ILE A 545 12.75 -13.58 -39.76
CA ILE A 545 11.88 -13.65 -38.58
C ILE A 545 11.66 -12.26 -37.98
N PHE A 546 12.72 -11.47 -37.84
CA PHE A 546 12.63 -10.15 -37.24
C PHE A 546 11.74 -9.20 -38.03
N LEU A 547 11.85 -9.20 -39.36
CA LEU A 547 11.02 -8.37 -40.23
C LEU A 547 9.56 -8.80 -40.19
N GLU A 548 9.29 -10.09 -40.40
CA GLU A 548 7.92 -10.62 -40.41
C GLU A 548 7.21 -10.41 -39.07
N ARG A 549 7.88 -10.64 -37.94
CA ARG A 549 7.30 -10.36 -36.61
C ARG A 549 7.09 -8.87 -36.37
N SER A 550 7.99 -8.02 -36.85
CA SER A 550 7.83 -6.57 -36.72
C SER A 550 6.68 -6.04 -37.60
N LEU A 551 6.47 -6.64 -38.78
CA LEU A 551 5.39 -6.31 -39.72
C LEU A 551 4.02 -6.78 -39.24
N ARG A 552 3.95 -8.01 -38.71
CA ARG A 552 2.67 -8.74 -38.52
C ARG A 552 2.31 -8.99 -37.06
N GLY A 553 3.22 -8.72 -36.13
CA GLY A 553 3.05 -8.96 -34.70
C GLY A 553 3.51 -10.35 -34.25
N SER A 554 3.51 -10.57 -32.94
CA SER A 554 4.11 -11.76 -32.31
C SER A 554 3.34 -13.06 -32.53
N THR A 555 2.04 -12.97 -32.83
CA THR A 555 1.14 -14.12 -33.05
C THR A 555 1.18 -14.63 -34.48
N PHE A 556 1.83 -13.90 -35.39
CA PHE A 556 1.93 -14.32 -36.78
C PHE A 556 2.80 -15.58 -36.90
N LEU A 557 2.26 -16.59 -37.59
CA LEU A 557 2.95 -17.81 -37.96
C LEU A 557 2.84 -17.96 -39.49
N PRO A 558 3.96 -18.02 -40.22
CA PRO A 558 3.91 -18.27 -41.65
C PRO A 558 3.35 -19.66 -41.99
N GLY A 559 2.89 -19.81 -43.23
CA GLY A 559 2.44 -21.10 -43.77
C GLY A 559 3.55 -22.16 -43.82
N SER A 560 3.18 -23.42 -44.03
CA SER A 560 4.14 -24.52 -44.15
C SER A 560 5.11 -24.29 -45.32
N PRO A 561 6.42 -24.51 -45.13
CA PRO A 561 7.41 -24.28 -46.17
C PRO A 561 7.26 -25.28 -47.31
N THR A 562 7.43 -24.79 -48.54
CA THR A 562 7.26 -25.50 -49.80
C THR A 562 8.57 -25.82 -50.52
N GLY A 563 9.69 -25.30 -50.03
CA GLY A 563 11.02 -25.47 -50.63
C GLY A 563 11.32 -24.45 -51.72
N MET A 564 11.01 -23.17 -51.48
CA MET A 564 11.16 -22.10 -52.50
C MET A 564 12.61 -21.83 -52.94
N PHE A 565 13.58 -22.07 -52.04
CA PHE A 565 15.01 -21.82 -52.30
C PHE A 565 15.81 -23.13 -52.18
N ALA A 566 16.76 -23.35 -53.09
CA ALA A 566 17.48 -24.62 -53.19
C ALA A 566 18.39 -24.93 -51.99
N ASP A 567 18.86 -23.89 -51.29
CA ASP A 567 19.70 -23.98 -50.10
C ASP A 567 18.92 -23.89 -48.78
N VAL A 568 17.58 -23.86 -48.83
CA VAL A 568 16.71 -23.84 -47.64
C VAL A 568 15.76 -25.03 -47.71
N GLY A 569 16.18 -26.15 -47.12
CA GLY A 569 15.30 -27.31 -46.97
C GLY A 569 14.07 -26.99 -46.12
N THR A 570 12.95 -27.68 -46.37
CA THR A 570 11.67 -27.46 -45.64
C THR A 570 11.75 -27.72 -44.14
N GLY A 571 12.75 -28.50 -43.69
CA GLY A 571 13.05 -28.71 -42.27
C GLY A 571 13.93 -27.63 -41.62
N HIS A 572 14.40 -26.63 -42.38
CA HIS A 572 15.21 -25.54 -41.83
C HIS A 572 14.35 -24.67 -40.89
N TRP A 573 14.89 -24.32 -39.72
CA TRP A 573 14.16 -23.61 -38.66
C TRP A 573 13.55 -22.27 -39.08
N ALA A 574 14.14 -21.61 -40.08
CA ALA A 574 13.63 -20.36 -40.64
C ALA A 574 12.89 -20.53 -41.99
N ALA A 575 12.70 -21.75 -42.51
CA ALA A 575 12.17 -21.96 -43.88
C ALA A 575 10.85 -21.24 -44.13
N ALA A 576 9.87 -21.43 -43.23
CA ALA A 576 8.55 -20.81 -43.35
C ALA A 576 8.61 -19.27 -43.38
N TRP A 577 9.48 -18.69 -42.55
CA TRP A 577 9.68 -17.24 -42.46
C TRP A 577 10.39 -16.67 -43.68
N ILE A 578 11.37 -17.40 -44.22
CA ILE A 578 12.10 -17.03 -45.43
C ILE A 578 11.16 -17.03 -46.64
N GLU A 579 10.32 -18.05 -46.77
CA GLU A 579 9.33 -18.15 -47.84
C GLU A 579 8.25 -17.08 -47.73
N GLN A 580 7.83 -16.73 -46.52
CA GLN A 580 6.93 -15.60 -46.32
C GLN A 580 7.56 -14.28 -46.75
N LEU A 581 8.81 -14.02 -46.35
CA LEU A 581 9.53 -12.82 -46.74
C LEU A 581 9.68 -12.69 -48.27
N ALA A 582 9.84 -13.83 -48.96
CA ALA A 582 9.86 -13.89 -50.41
C ALA A 582 8.49 -13.66 -51.03
N THR A 583 7.44 -14.26 -50.45
CA THR A 583 6.04 -14.06 -50.85
C THR A 583 5.61 -12.60 -50.71
N ASP A 584 6.10 -11.92 -49.67
CA ASP A 584 5.89 -10.50 -49.42
C ASP A 584 6.69 -9.61 -50.40
N GLY A 585 7.48 -10.19 -51.31
CA GLY A 585 8.27 -9.49 -52.31
C GLY A 585 9.43 -8.67 -51.73
N ILE A 586 9.79 -8.94 -50.48
CA ILE A 586 10.88 -8.26 -49.77
C ILE A 586 12.24 -8.80 -50.20
N THR A 587 12.33 -10.09 -50.55
CA THR A 587 13.58 -10.74 -50.99
C THR A 587 13.38 -11.62 -52.23
N ALA A 588 14.41 -11.68 -53.08
CA ALA A 588 14.50 -12.62 -54.21
C ALA A 588 15.61 -13.67 -54.02
N GLY A 589 16.19 -13.74 -52.81
CA GLY A 589 17.35 -14.59 -52.51
C GLY A 589 18.70 -13.91 -52.76
N CYS A 590 19.75 -14.70 -52.90
CA CYS A 590 21.13 -14.26 -53.15
C CYS A 590 21.63 -14.63 -54.57
N GLY A 591 20.76 -15.16 -55.42
CA GLY A 591 21.07 -15.59 -56.80
C GLY A 591 21.16 -17.11 -56.94
N GLY A 592 21.08 -17.60 -58.17
CA GLY A 592 21.19 -19.03 -58.48
C GLY A 592 20.08 -19.92 -57.89
N GLY A 593 18.94 -19.33 -57.49
CA GLY A 593 17.86 -20.04 -56.79
C GLY A 593 18.07 -20.22 -55.28
N ASN A 594 19.09 -19.58 -54.71
CA ASN A 594 19.45 -19.68 -53.28
C ASN A 594 19.01 -18.46 -52.47
N TYR A 595 18.84 -18.62 -51.16
CA TYR A 595 18.55 -17.56 -50.20
C TYR A 595 19.77 -17.10 -49.40
N CYS A 596 20.74 -17.98 -49.17
CA CYS A 596 21.91 -17.82 -48.31
C CYS A 596 21.54 -17.55 -46.82
N PRO A 597 20.85 -18.49 -46.13
CA PRO A 597 20.27 -18.24 -44.80
C PRO A 597 21.29 -17.89 -43.72
N GLU A 598 22.48 -18.48 -43.78
CA GLU A 598 23.54 -18.33 -42.76
C GLU A 598 24.46 -17.12 -42.99
N SER A 599 24.35 -16.46 -44.14
CA SER A 599 25.13 -15.25 -44.40
C SER A 599 24.64 -14.09 -43.53
N VAL A 600 25.58 -13.32 -42.98
CA VAL A 600 25.26 -12.08 -42.29
C VAL A 600 24.75 -11.01 -43.26
N VAL A 601 23.73 -10.26 -42.85
CA VAL A 601 23.15 -9.20 -43.69
C VAL A 601 24.02 -7.94 -43.62
N THR A 602 24.32 -7.35 -44.79
CA THR A 602 25.03 -6.06 -44.84
C THR A 602 24.07 -4.89 -44.62
N ARG A 603 24.62 -3.74 -44.24
CA ARG A 603 23.82 -2.52 -44.05
C ARG A 603 23.12 -2.06 -45.33
N ALA A 604 23.77 -2.20 -46.49
CA ALA A 604 23.16 -1.88 -47.79
C ALA A 604 21.97 -2.81 -48.10
N GLN A 605 22.11 -4.11 -47.85
CA GLN A 605 21.01 -5.07 -48.01
C GLN A 605 19.85 -4.74 -47.06
N MET A 606 20.17 -4.41 -45.80
CA MET A 606 19.15 -4.09 -44.81
C MET A 606 18.33 -2.84 -45.19
N ALA A 607 18.94 -1.84 -45.83
CA ALA A 607 18.21 -0.67 -46.33
C ALA A 607 17.11 -1.05 -47.33
N VAL A 608 17.38 -2.01 -48.22
CA VAL A 608 16.37 -2.53 -49.15
C VAL A 608 15.26 -3.25 -48.39
N PHE A 609 15.62 -4.16 -47.48
CA PHE A 609 14.64 -4.97 -46.78
C PHE A 609 13.72 -4.14 -45.89
N LEU A 610 14.25 -3.17 -45.13
CA LEU A 610 13.45 -2.28 -44.28
C LEU A 610 12.47 -1.44 -45.09
N LEU A 611 12.94 -0.83 -46.19
CA LEU A 611 12.09 0.06 -46.99
C LEU A 611 11.04 -0.70 -47.79
N LYS A 612 11.35 -1.90 -48.30
CA LYS A 612 10.33 -2.78 -48.89
C LYS A 612 9.32 -3.26 -47.86
N SER A 613 9.77 -3.58 -46.64
CA SER A 613 8.86 -3.92 -45.54
C SER A 613 7.93 -2.75 -45.20
N LYS A 614 8.48 -1.52 -45.13
CA LYS A 614 7.73 -0.31 -44.76
C LYS A 614 6.79 0.21 -45.84
N TYR A 615 7.21 0.18 -47.11
CA TYR A 615 6.50 0.81 -48.22
C TYR A 615 5.90 -0.18 -49.23
N GLY A 616 6.14 -1.48 -49.07
CA GLY A 616 5.64 -2.55 -49.93
C GLY A 616 6.63 -3.03 -51.01
N ALA A 617 6.35 -4.21 -51.56
CA ALA A 617 7.22 -4.94 -52.49
C ALA A 617 7.65 -4.15 -53.74
N SER A 618 6.76 -3.29 -54.25
CA SER A 618 6.94 -2.49 -55.46
C SER A 618 7.63 -1.15 -55.22
N TYR A 619 8.01 -0.86 -53.97
CA TYR A 619 8.66 0.40 -53.65
C TYR A 619 10.02 0.52 -54.36
N VAL A 620 10.28 1.70 -54.93
CA VAL A 620 11.56 2.09 -55.52
C VAL A 620 11.91 3.47 -54.99
N PRO A 621 13.09 3.67 -54.37
CA PRO A 621 13.48 4.97 -53.85
C PRO A 621 13.90 5.94 -54.98
N PRO A 622 13.91 7.25 -54.71
CA PRO A 622 14.51 8.23 -55.62
C PRO A 622 15.98 7.93 -55.94
N SER A 623 16.47 8.46 -57.06
CA SER A 623 17.89 8.39 -57.41
C SER A 623 18.77 9.02 -56.33
N PRO A 624 19.96 8.45 -56.03
CA PRO A 624 20.86 9.00 -55.03
C PRO A 624 21.36 10.39 -55.43
N THR A 625 21.67 11.20 -54.42
CA THR A 625 22.10 12.60 -54.51
C THR A 625 23.49 12.83 -53.89
N GLY A 626 24.06 11.82 -53.23
CA GLY A 626 25.41 11.86 -52.65
C GLY A 626 25.44 12.25 -51.17
N VAL A 627 24.50 11.73 -50.36
CA VAL A 627 24.42 12.08 -48.92
C VAL A 627 25.59 11.50 -48.10
N PHE A 628 26.09 10.32 -48.46
CA PHE A 628 27.21 9.66 -47.77
C PHE A 628 28.40 9.55 -48.71
N GLY A 629 29.58 9.97 -48.26
CA GLY A 629 30.81 10.03 -49.07
C GLY A 629 31.39 8.66 -49.41
N ASP A 630 31.04 7.62 -48.66
CA ASP A 630 31.46 6.23 -48.89
C ASP A 630 30.44 5.42 -49.71
N VAL A 631 29.38 6.05 -50.22
CA VAL A 631 28.39 5.43 -51.11
C VAL A 631 28.47 6.12 -52.47
N PRO A 632 29.18 5.52 -53.45
CA PRO A 632 29.27 6.10 -54.79
C PRO A 632 27.88 6.31 -55.43
N MET A 633 27.73 7.34 -56.28
CA MET A 633 26.46 7.64 -56.97
C MET A 633 25.93 6.45 -57.80
N GLY A 634 26.81 5.58 -58.29
CA GLY A 634 26.45 4.35 -59.02
C GLY A 634 26.26 3.12 -58.14
N HIS A 635 26.33 3.24 -56.81
CA HIS A 635 26.14 2.12 -55.91
C HIS A 635 24.71 1.60 -55.98
N TRP A 636 24.54 0.29 -56.11
CA TRP A 636 23.23 -0.36 -56.32
C TRP A 636 22.21 -0.07 -55.21
N ALA A 637 22.68 0.19 -53.98
CA ALA A 637 21.83 0.54 -52.83
C ALA A 637 21.73 2.05 -52.57
N GLY A 638 22.32 2.92 -53.40
CA GLY A 638 22.47 4.36 -53.11
C GLY A 638 21.14 5.05 -52.76
N GLY A 639 20.13 4.94 -53.62
CA GLY A 639 18.81 5.53 -53.37
C GLY A 639 18.11 4.96 -52.12
N TRP A 640 18.29 3.66 -51.85
CA TRP A 640 17.73 3.00 -50.66
C TRP A 640 18.36 3.53 -49.37
N ILE A 641 19.68 3.68 -49.37
CA ILE A 641 20.44 4.20 -48.23
C ILE A 641 20.04 5.65 -47.92
N GLU A 642 19.95 6.50 -48.94
CA GLU A 642 19.56 7.90 -48.75
C GLU A 642 18.11 8.02 -48.28
N LYS A 643 17.20 7.20 -48.81
CA LYS A 643 15.82 7.17 -48.33
C LYS A 643 15.74 6.71 -46.88
N LEU A 644 16.53 5.72 -46.47
CA LEU A 644 16.59 5.26 -45.08
C LEU A 644 17.04 6.39 -44.13
N ALA A 645 18.01 7.20 -44.57
CA ALA A 645 18.47 8.37 -43.81
C ALA A 645 17.42 9.49 -43.78
N ALA A 646 16.76 9.78 -44.90
CA ALA A 646 15.69 10.78 -45.00
C ALA A 646 14.50 10.44 -44.09
N ASP A 647 14.24 9.16 -43.85
CA ASP A 647 13.21 8.69 -42.91
C ASP A 647 13.63 8.77 -41.44
N GLY A 648 14.85 9.23 -41.14
CA GLY A 648 15.39 9.31 -39.78
C GLY A 648 15.73 7.95 -39.15
N ILE A 649 15.73 6.88 -39.96
CA ILE A 649 15.99 5.50 -39.49
C ILE A 649 17.49 5.29 -39.22
N THR A 650 18.37 5.92 -40.00
CA THR A 650 19.83 5.85 -39.84
C THR A 650 20.48 7.23 -39.89
N ALA A 651 21.54 7.42 -39.12
CA ALA A 651 22.44 8.57 -39.23
C ALA A 651 23.77 8.22 -39.92
N GLY A 652 23.94 6.98 -40.37
CA GLY A 652 25.21 6.45 -40.85
C GLY A 652 26.01 5.69 -39.78
N CYS A 653 27.26 5.35 -40.09
CA CYS A 653 28.22 4.72 -39.17
C CYS A 653 29.27 5.71 -38.64
N GLY A 654 29.28 6.94 -39.17
CA GLY A 654 30.21 8.01 -38.82
C GLY A 654 29.91 9.27 -39.63
N PRO A 655 30.67 10.36 -39.41
CA PRO A 655 30.48 11.61 -40.16
C PRO A 655 30.55 11.37 -41.66
N ALA A 656 29.45 11.66 -42.36
CA ALA A 656 29.28 11.47 -43.80
C ALA A 656 29.57 10.04 -44.32
N ALA A 657 29.47 9.00 -43.48
CA ALA A 657 29.70 7.61 -43.88
C ALA A 657 28.52 6.70 -43.52
N PHE A 658 28.13 5.81 -44.44
CA PHE A 658 27.07 4.82 -44.21
C PHE A 658 27.61 3.43 -43.87
N CYS A 659 28.80 3.07 -44.33
CA CYS A 659 29.43 1.75 -44.26
C CYS A 659 28.57 0.64 -44.89
N PRO A 660 28.30 0.67 -46.21
CA PRO A 660 27.31 -0.20 -46.86
C PRO A 660 27.62 -1.70 -46.74
N ASP A 661 28.89 -2.08 -46.73
CA ASP A 661 29.34 -3.47 -46.74
C ASP A 661 29.55 -4.07 -45.35
N LEU A 662 29.48 -3.25 -44.29
CA LEU A 662 29.60 -3.78 -42.93
C LEU A 662 28.35 -4.61 -42.56
N PRO A 663 28.53 -5.72 -41.82
CA PRO A 663 27.42 -6.47 -41.26
C PRO A 663 26.58 -5.63 -40.30
N VAL A 664 25.27 -5.89 -40.27
CA VAL A 664 24.37 -5.33 -39.26
C VAL A 664 24.48 -6.14 -37.98
N THR A 665 24.81 -5.49 -36.87
CA THR A 665 24.78 -6.14 -35.55
C THR A 665 23.37 -6.24 -35.01
N ARG A 666 23.12 -7.16 -34.06
CA ARG A 666 21.81 -7.31 -33.42
C ARG A 666 21.35 -6.04 -32.70
N GLY A 667 22.26 -5.28 -32.11
CA GLY A 667 21.97 -3.98 -31.51
C GLY A 667 21.51 -2.95 -32.55
N GLN A 668 22.22 -2.85 -33.68
CA GLN A 668 21.81 -1.99 -34.79
C GLN A 668 20.47 -2.41 -35.39
N MET A 669 20.22 -3.72 -35.48
CA MET A 669 18.94 -4.26 -35.93
C MET A 669 17.79 -3.79 -35.03
N ALA A 670 17.97 -3.78 -33.71
CA ALA A 670 16.94 -3.28 -32.79
C ALA A 670 16.58 -1.81 -33.06
N VAL A 671 17.59 -0.97 -33.33
CA VAL A 671 17.38 0.44 -33.72
C VAL A 671 16.61 0.53 -35.04
N PHE A 672 17.05 -0.22 -36.05
CA PHE A 672 16.43 -0.20 -37.37
C PHE A 672 14.97 -0.62 -37.35
N LEU A 673 14.62 -1.71 -36.66
CA LEU A 673 13.25 -2.17 -36.56
C LEU A 673 12.37 -1.15 -35.82
N SER A 674 12.82 -0.70 -34.64
CA SER A 674 12.06 0.26 -33.82
C SER A 674 11.75 1.55 -34.57
N LYS A 675 12.76 2.11 -35.26
CA LYS A 675 12.58 3.33 -36.04
C LYS A 675 11.76 3.13 -37.31
N THR A 676 11.88 1.98 -37.97
CA THR A 676 11.14 1.70 -39.21
C THR A 676 9.64 1.55 -38.95
N PHE A 677 9.27 0.89 -37.85
CA PHE A 677 7.88 0.53 -37.53
C PHE A 677 7.24 1.41 -36.43
N GLY A 678 7.95 2.42 -35.93
CA GLY A 678 7.38 3.49 -35.11
C GLY A 678 6.99 3.07 -33.69
N PHE A 679 7.77 2.18 -33.07
CA PHE A 679 7.55 1.76 -31.68
C PHE A 679 8.71 2.06 -30.75
#